data_AF-A0ABD1VIF5-F1
#
_entry.id   AF-A0ABD1VIF5-F1
#
_cell.length_a   1.000
_cell.length_b   1.000
_cell.length_c   1.000
_cell.angle_alpha   90.00
_cell.angle_beta   90.00
_cell.angle_gamma   90.00
#
_symmetry.space_group_name_H-M   'P 1'
#
loop_
_entity.id
_entity.type
_entity.pdbx_description
1 polymer ?
#
loop_
_entity_poly.entity_id
_entity_poly.type
_entity_poly.pdbx_seq_one_letter_code
_entity_poly.pdbx_strand_id
1 'polypeptide(L)'
;MALTTANSLHRPTAPTVAAAAAAAAAKSSYLIKPTLVSAFPTIATPQTFTRIKPKTKPISAVKSSNPPPTTTTTPPPKRWSLDSWKSKPAFQLPEYPDKDGLESVLQTLESFPPIVFAGEARSLEERLGQAALGNAFLLQGGDCAESFKEFNAVNIRDTFRVLLQMSVVLTFGGQMPVIKVGRMAGQFAKPRSDQFEEKDGVKLPSYRGDNVNGDVFDEKSRVRDPHRMIRAYTQSVATLNLLRAFATGGYAAMQRVTQWNLDFTEHSEQGDKYNELAHRVDEALGFMGACGLTADHPVMTTTEFWTSHECLLLPYEQALTREDSTTGLYYDCSAHMLWVGERTRQLDGAHVEFLRGVANPLGIKVSDKMDPKELVKLIEILNPQNKPGRITVITRMGAENMRVKLSHLIRAVRGAGQIVTWVSDPMHGNTIKAPCGLKTRSFDAIRAELRAFFDVHDQEGSYPGGVHLEMTGQNVTECVGGSRTITYNDLSSRYHTHCDPRLNASQSLELAFNIADRLRKRRLGSQPAVGSDVTSGVPYPVSPILAWSLDSWKSKPAWQLPEYPDKDGLETVLRTIESFPPIVFAGEARSLEERLGQAALGNAFLLQGGDCAESFKEFNADKVRDTFRVLLQMSVVLMFGGQMPVIKVGRMGGQFAKPRSSPFEEKDGVKLTNYRGDAVNGYAFDEKLRIPDPHRMIRAYTQSVATLNLLRAFATGGYAAIQRVTQWNLDFTEQGDKYNELANRVNEALGFMAACALTREDSTTGLYYDCSAHMLWVGERTRQLDGAHVEFLRGVANPIGIKVSEKMDPNELVKLIDILNPQNKPGRITVITRMGAENLRLKFPYLIGAVRGAGQIVTWVTDPMHGNAIKAPCGLRTRPFDTIRDEVIAFFDVHDQEGSYPGGVYLEMTGQNVTECVGGYCEITYDDLNSRYHTHCDPRLNASQSLELAFIIAERLRKRRLGL
;
A
#
# COMPACT_ATOMS: atom_id res chain seq x y z
N MET A 1 58.46 11.69 49.87
CA MET A 1 59.59 10.99 49.21
C MET A 1 59.36 11.19 47.72
N ALA A 2 59.98 12.20 47.11
CA ALA A 2 61.36 12.20 46.58
C ALA A 2 61.49 11.29 45.34
N LEU A 3 62.03 11.66 44.18
CA LEU A 3 62.45 12.90 43.48
C LEU A 3 63.39 12.41 42.34
N THR A 4 63.45 13.09 41.18
CA THR A 4 64.60 13.13 40.22
C THR A 4 65.03 11.80 39.52
N THR A 5 65.67 11.71 38.33
CA THR A 5 66.13 12.60 37.22
C THR A 5 66.48 11.68 36.01
N ALA A 6 66.11 11.91 34.75
CA ALA A 6 66.65 12.83 33.72
C ALA A 6 67.89 12.34 32.89
N ASN A 7 67.80 12.51 31.54
CA ASN A 7 68.88 12.56 30.51
C ASN A 7 69.63 11.24 30.14
N SER A 8 70.18 11.01 28.92
CA SER A 8 70.39 11.86 27.71
C SER A 8 70.54 11.09 26.36
N LEU A 9 70.16 11.76 25.24
CA LEU A 9 70.82 11.86 23.91
C LEU A 9 71.65 10.69 23.30
N HIS A 10 71.28 10.20 22.09
CA HIS A 10 71.90 10.61 20.80
C HIS A 10 71.41 9.80 19.55
N ARG A 11 71.11 10.55 18.46
CA ARG A 11 71.25 10.15 17.02
C ARG A 11 72.64 10.66 16.52
N PRO A 12 73.15 10.39 15.29
CA PRO A 12 72.51 9.80 14.08
C PRO A 12 73.37 8.77 13.29
N THR A 13 72.86 8.22 12.17
CA THR A 13 73.37 8.41 10.77
C THR A 13 72.74 7.43 9.76
N ALA A 14 72.54 7.91 8.53
CA ALA A 14 72.32 7.13 7.30
C ALA A 14 73.41 7.58 6.29
N PRO A 15 73.75 6.82 5.22
CA PRO A 15 72.96 6.75 3.97
C PRO A 15 72.94 5.30 3.38
N THR A 16 72.69 4.93 2.10
CA THR A 16 72.55 5.66 0.80
C THR A 16 71.80 4.81 -0.25
N VAL A 17 70.85 5.44 -0.99
CA VAL A 17 70.65 5.35 -2.47
C VAL A 17 70.34 4.02 -3.21
N ALA A 18 69.48 4.15 -4.25
CA ALA A 18 69.27 3.30 -5.45
C ALA A 18 68.39 2.03 -5.40
N ALA A 19 67.08 2.26 -5.57
CA ALA A 19 66.20 1.82 -6.68
C ALA A 19 66.41 0.47 -7.45
N ALA A 20 65.24 -0.08 -7.84
CA ALA A 20 64.93 -0.85 -9.06
C ALA A 20 64.80 -2.40 -8.99
N ALA A 21 63.54 -2.82 -8.76
CA ALA A 21 62.74 -3.70 -9.62
C ALA A 21 62.97 -5.24 -9.71
N ALA A 22 61.88 -5.93 -9.35
CA ALA A 22 61.24 -7.06 -10.04
C ALA A 22 61.54 -8.54 -9.64
N ALA A 23 60.41 -9.25 -9.47
CA ALA A 23 60.12 -10.66 -9.76
C ALA A 23 59.95 -11.68 -8.60
N ALA A 24 58.70 -12.17 -8.51
CA ALA A 24 58.27 -13.55 -8.26
C ALA A 24 58.45 -14.23 -6.87
N ALA A 25 57.40 -14.09 -6.05
CA ALA A 25 56.63 -15.16 -5.39
C ALA A 25 57.26 -16.56 -5.13
N ALA A 26 57.28 -16.97 -3.86
CA ALA A 26 56.30 -17.89 -3.24
C ALA A 26 56.82 -18.47 -1.90
N LYS A 27 55.96 -18.56 -0.88
CA LYS A 27 56.26 -19.25 0.40
C LYS A 27 55.14 -20.21 0.77
N SER A 28 55.52 -21.34 1.35
CA SER A 28 54.65 -22.33 1.99
C SER A 28 54.95 -22.37 3.49
N SER A 29 53.93 -22.61 4.33
CA SER A 29 54.12 -22.93 5.75
C SER A 29 53.02 -23.88 6.26
N TYR A 30 53.45 -24.94 6.94
CA TYR A 30 52.60 -25.94 7.59
C TYR A 30 52.18 -25.52 9.00
N LEU A 31 51.12 -26.16 9.52
CA LEU A 31 50.49 -25.90 10.83
C LEU A 31 50.14 -27.24 11.49
N ILE A 32 50.29 -27.37 12.81
CA ILE A 32 49.85 -28.56 13.61
C ILE A 32 49.08 -28.10 14.87
N LYS A 33 48.12 -28.95 15.29
CA LYS A 33 47.02 -28.74 16.28
C LYS A 33 47.41 -29.04 17.74
N PRO A 34 46.49 -28.79 18.71
CA PRO A 34 45.69 -29.88 19.34
C PRO A 34 44.17 -29.55 19.47
N THR A 35 43.19 -30.40 19.08
CA THR A 35 42.41 -31.46 19.82
C THR A 35 41.54 -31.02 21.03
N LEU A 36 40.37 -31.62 21.37
CA LEU A 36 39.26 -32.33 20.67
C LEU A 36 38.22 -32.78 21.74
N VAL A 37 36.91 -32.51 21.56
CA VAL A 37 35.69 -33.13 22.17
C VAL A 37 34.48 -32.37 21.58
N SER A 38 33.31 -32.90 21.20
CA SER A 38 32.79 -34.26 20.92
C SER A 38 31.69 -34.14 19.82
N ALA A 39 30.71 -35.06 19.68
CA ALA A 39 29.72 -35.01 18.58
C ALA A 39 28.28 -35.43 18.96
N PHE A 40 27.30 -34.88 18.22
CA PHE A 40 25.95 -35.41 17.94
C PHE A 40 25.57 -35.05 16.47
N PRO A 41 24.62 -35.76 15.82
CA PRO A 41 24.67 -35.96 14.36
C PRO A 41 23.94 -34.90 13.51
N THR A 42 24.47 -34.66 12.31
CA THR A 42 23.89 -33.77 11.29
C THR A 42 22.99 -34.53 10.31
N ILE A 43 21.84 -33.94 9.95
CA ILE A 43 20.89 -34.45 8.96
C ILE A 43 21.45 -34.29 7.52
N ALA A 44 21.19 -35.27 6.65
CA ALA A 44 21.75 -35.34 5.31
C ALA A 44 21.06 -34.41 4.27
N THR A 45 21.86 -33.87 3.36
CA THR A 45 21.42 -33.04 2.22
C THR A 45 20.97 -33.91 1.02
N PRO A 46 19.99 -33.48 0.19
CA PRO A 46 19.52 -34.29 -0.94
C PRO A 46 20.48 -34.28 -2.13
N GLN A 47 20.72 -35.44 -2.75
CA GLN A 47 21.49 -35.56 -3.99
C GLN A 47 20.62 -35.31 -5.24
N THR A 48 21.25 -34.75 -6.26
CA THR A 48 20.63 -34.43 -7.56
C THR A 48 20.54 -35.66 -8.47
N PHE A 49 19.33 -35.96 -8.98
CA PHE A 49 19.14 -37.03 -9.95
C PHE A 49 19.50 -36.59 -11.38
N THR A 50 20.36 -37.37 -12.04
CA THR A 50 20.80 -37.14 -13.42
C THR A 50 19.91 -37.83 -14.44
N ARG A 51 19.69 -37.18 -15.59
CA ARG A 51 18.74 -37.59 -16.64
C ARG A 51 19.39 -38.54 -17.65
N ILE A 52 18.91 -39.78 -17.73
CA ILE A 52 19.37 -40.79 -18.69
C ILE A 52 18.88 -40.44 -20.12
N LYS A 53 19.76 -40.56 -21.12
CA LYS A 53 19.45 -40.40 -22.56
C LYS A 53 19.36 -41.77 -23.27
N PRO A 54 18.38 -42.01 -24.15
CA PRO A 54 18.40 -43.14 -25.07
C PRO A 54 19.44 -42.96 -26.19
N LYS A 55 19.96 -44.08 -26.74
CA LYS A 55 20.91 -44.12 -27.86
C LYS A 55 20.20 -44.47 -29.18
N THR A 56 20.44 -43.70 -30.25
CA THR A 56 20.51 -44.17 -31.64
C THR A 56 21.29 -43.16 -32.49
N LYS A 57 21.98 -43.62 -33.55
CA LYS A 57 22.79 -42.80 -34.48
C LYS A 57 22.04 -42.55 -35.81
N PRO A 58 22.38 -41.49 -36.56
CA PRO A 58 21.66 -41.09 -37.78
C PRO A 58 22.14 -41.83 -39.04
N ILE A 59 21.26 -41.92 -40.05
CA ILE A 59 21.57 -42.28 -41.45
C ILE A 59 20.97 -41.20 -42.36
N SER A 60 21.66 -40.87 -43.45
CA SER A 60 21.34 -39.74 -44.33
C SER A 60 20.58 -40.14 -45.62
N ALA A 61 19.96 -39.13 -46.24
CA ALA A 61 18.92 -39.13 -47.27
C ALA A 61 19.13 -39.92 -48.59
N VAL A 62 18.01 -40.40 -49.18
CA VAL A 62 17.75 -40.50 -50.64
C VAL A 62 16.26 -40.13 -50.93
N LYS A 63 15.94 -39.79 -52.19
CA LYS A 63 14.79 -38.99 -52.72
C LYS A 63 13.44 -39.73 -52.96
N SER A 64 12.43 -38.91 -53.32
CA SER A 64 11.12 -39.18 -54.00
C SER A 64 9.93 -39.52 -53.07
N SER A 65 8.68 -39.06 -53.30
CA SER A 65 8.06 -38.23 -54.36
C SER A 65 6.83 -37.45 -53.84
N ASN A 66 6.39 -36.38 -54.52
CA ASN A 66 5.27 -35.50 -54.10
C ASN A 66 3.87 -36.18 -54.10
N PRO A 67 3.00 -35.82 -53.14
CA PRO A 67 1.54 -35.79 -53.27
C PRO A 67 0.99 -34.34 -53.50
N PRO A 68 -0.32 -34.16 -53.80
CA PRO A 68 -0.86 -32.93 -54.43
C PRO A 68 -1.05 -31.72 -53.48
N PRO A 69 -1.33 -30.51 -54.02
CA PRO A 69 -1.52 -29.32 -53.20
C PRO A 69 -2.88 -29.32 -52.49
N THR A 70 -2.88 -29.05 -51.19
CA THR A 70 -4.09 -28.64 -50.46
C THR A 70 -3.75 -27.44 -49.58
N THR A 71 -3.84 -26.25 -50.17
CA THR A 71 -3.65 -24.98 -49.46
C THR A 71 -4.82 -24.69 -48.54
N THR A 72 -4.70 -25.08 -47.27
CA THR A 72 -5.41 -24.47 -46.14
C THR A 72 -4.42 -24.17 -45.03
N THR A 73 -3.48 -23.26 -45.31
CA THR A 73 -2.64 -22.63 -44.28
C THR A 73 -3.54 -21.78 -43.38
N THR A 74 -4.02 -22.36 -42.28
CA THR A 74 -4.55 -21.59 -41.16
C THR A 74 -3.43 -20.67 -40.69
N PRO A 75 -3.63 -19.34 -40.60
CA PRO A 75 -2.59 -18.46 -40.09
C PRO A 75 -2.27 -18.84 -38.62
N PRO A 76 -1.02 -18.69 -38.17
CA PRO A 76 -0.67 -18.92 -36.77
C PRO A 76 -1.54 -18.02 -35.88
N PRO A 77 -1.93 -18.48 -34.67
CA PRO A 77 -2.79 -17.70 -33.78
C PRO A 77 -2.15 -16.35 -33.50
N LYS A 78 -2.94 -15.26 -33.65
CA LYS A 78 -2.47 -13.90 -33.38
C LYS A 78 -1.92 -13.82 -31.95
N ARG A 79 -0.68 -13.32 -31.82
CA ARG A 79 -0.07 -13.03 -30.52
C ARG A 79 -0.95 -12.02 -29.77
N TRP A 80 -1.17 -12.26 -28.48
CA TRP A 80 -1.96 -11.34 -27.65
C TRP A 80 -1.28 -9.96 -27.55
N SER A 81 -2.10 -8.92 -27.46
CA SER A 81 -1.70 -7.54 -27.16
C SER A 81 -2.83 -6.85 -26.39
N LEU A 82 -2.55 -5.71 -25.75
CA LEU A 82 -3.55 -4.92 -25.02
C LEU A 82 -4.77 -4.55 -25.88
N ASP A 83 -4.60 -4.33 -27.18
CA ASP A 83 -5.69 -4.00 -28.11
C ASP A 83 -6.38 -5.21 -28.75
N SER A 84 -5.91 -6.44 -28.49
CA SER A 84 -6.41 -7.65 -29.16
C SER A 84 -7.93 -7.85 -28.99
N TRP A 85 -8.48 -7.50 -27.83
CA TRP A 85 -9.91 -7.56 -27.53
C TRP A 85 -10.75 -6.61 -28.40
N LYS A 86 -10.20 -5.49 -28.88
CA LYS A 86 -10.91 -4.51 -29.74
C LYS A 86 -11.31 -5.13 -31.08
N SER A 87 -10.68 -6.25 -31.46
CA SER A 87 -11.03 -7.03 -32.66
C SER A 87 -12.09 -8.13 -32.44
N LYS A 88 -12.65 -8.23 -31.23
CA LYS A 88 -13.61 -9.26 -30.82
C LYS A 88 -15.01 -8.66 -30.56
N PRO A 89 -16.09 -9.46 -30.63
CA PRO A 89 -17.41 -9.01 -30.19
C PRO A 89 -17.40 -8.61 -28.70
N ALA A 90 -17.72 -7.36 -28.41
CA ALA A 90 -17.79 -6.83 -27.05
C ALA A 90 -19.26 -6.65 -26.62
N PHE A 91 -19.62 -7.24 -25.48
CA PHE A 91 -20.96 -7.14 -24.91
C PHE A 91 -20.98 -6.15 -23.74
N GLN A 92 -22.15 -5.55 -23.45
CA GLN A 92 -22.39 -4.69 -22.29
C GLN A 92 -21.60 -3.36 -22.19
N LEU A 93 -20.65 -3.08 -23.09
CA LEU A 93 -19.93 -1.81 -23.13
C LEU A 93 -20.88 -0.62 -23.42
N PRO A 94 -20.66 0.55 -22.80
CA PRO A 94 -21.37 1.77 -23.13
C PRO A 94 -20.85 2.42 -24.42
N GLU A 95 -21.74 3.09 -25.15
CA GLU A 95 -21.38 4.05 -26.18
C GLU A 95 -21.32 5.45 -25.55
N TYR A 96 -20.15 6.07 -25.55
CA TYR A 96 -19.93 7.45 -25.11
C TYR A 96 -20.20 8.42 -26.27
N PRO A 97 -20.91 9.54 -26.03
CA PRO A 97 -21.23 10.52 -27.08
C PRO A 97 -20.00 11.31 -27.54
N ASP A 98 -19.08 11.59 -26.62
CA ASP A 98 -17.80 12.24 -26.89
C ASP A 98 -16.68 11.18 -26.89
N LYS A 99 -16.01 11.03 -28.04
CA LYS A 99 -14.90 10.09 -28.24
C LYS A 99 -13.54 10.71 -27.89
N ASP A 100 -13.39 12.01 -28.10
CA ASP A 100 -12.13 12.72 -27.85
C ASP A 100 -11.96 12.94 -26.34
N GLY A 101 -13.04 13.26 -25.64
CA GLY A 101 -13.09 13.27 -24.17
C GLY A 101 -12.88 11.88 -23.56
N LEU A 102 -13.36 10.81 -24.20
CA LEU A 102 -13.06 9.43 -23.78
C LEU A 102 -11.57 9.13 -23.89
N GLU A 103 -10.96 9.39 -25.06
CA GLU A 103 -9.53 9.16 -25.31
C GLU A 103 -8.65 9.96 -24.33
N SER A 104 -8.98 11.24 -24.11
CA SER A 104 -8.27 12.09 -23.13
C SER A 104 -8.34 11.55 -21.69
N VAL A 105 -9.49 10.97 -21.30
CA VAL A 105 -9.65 10.32 -20.00
C VAL A 105 -8.82 9.02 -19.91
N LEU A 106 -8.76 8.22 -20.98
CA LEU A 106 -7.98 6.98 -21.00
C LEU A 106 -6.47 7.26 -20.88
N GLN A 107 -5.95 8.20 -21.67
CA GLN A 107 -4.56 8.66 -21.56
C GLN A 107 -4.21 9.21 -20.17
N THR A 108 -5.18 9.88 -19.52
CA THR A 108 -5.03 10.34 -18.13
C THR A 108 -4.90 9.14 -17.17
N LEU A 109 -5.75 8.13 -17.29
CA LEU A 109 -5.72 6.92 -16.44
C LEU A 109 -4.47 6.06 -16.64
N GLU A 110 -3.98 5.95 -17.88
CA GLU A 110 -2.72 5.25 -18.21
C GLU A 110 -1.53 5.85 -17.45
N SER A 111 -1.47 7.18 -17.37
CA SER A 111 -0.40 7.93 -16.67
C SER A 111 -0.40 7.80 -15.15
N PHE A 112 -1.55 7.44 -14.56
CA PHE A 112 -1.69 7.33 -13.10
C PHE A 112 -0.97 6.10 -12.53
N PRO A 113 -0.67 6.07 -11.22
CA PRO A 113 -0.25 4.85 -10.54
C PRO A 113 -1.24 3.67 -10.71
N PRO A 114 -0.74 2.42 -10.64
CA PRO A 114 -1.60 1.25 -10.51
C PRO A 114 -2.33 1.25 -9.15
N ILE A 115 -3.52 0.64 -9.09
CA ILE A 115 -4.28 0.49 -7.83
C ILE A 115 -3.66 -0.63 -6.98
N VAL A 116 -3.26 -1.74 -7.62
CA VAL A 116 -2.60 -2.90 -6.99
C VAL A 116 -1.24 -3.21 -7.63
N PHE A 117 -0.32 -3.85 -6.89
CA PHE A 117 0.96 -4.28 -7.45
C PHE A 117 0.92 -5.74 -7.90
N ALA A 118 1.57 -6.05 -9.03
CA ALA A 118 1.60 -7.40 -9.64
C ALA A 118 2.08 -8.51 -8.70
N GLY A 119 3.02 -8.21 -7.79
CA GLY A 119 3.47 -9.14 -6.75
C GLY A 119 2.35 -9.59 -5.80
N GLU A 120 1.39 -8.71 -5.50
CA GLU A 120 0.28 -8.98 -4.58
C GLU A 120 -0.77 -9.90 -5.23
N ALA A 121 -1.00 -9.74 -6.54
CA ALA A 121 -1.84 -10.62 -7.33
C ALA A 121 -1.25 -12.05 -7.42
N ARG A 122 0.08 -12.19 -7.50
CA ARG A 122 0.76 -13.50 -7.41
C ARG A 122 0.58 -14.16 -6.05
N SER A 123 0.78 -13.41 -4.96
CA SER A 123 0.53 -13.94 -3.61
C SER A 123 -0.92 -14.41 -3.44
N LEU A 124 -1.90 -13.68 -4.00
CA LEU A 124 -3.29 -14.12 -4.01
C LEU A 124 -3.49 -15.40 -4.82
N GLU A 125 -2.89 -15.53 -6.00
CA GLU A 125 -2.98 -16.75 -6.82
C GLU A 125 -2.41 -17.98 -6.07
N GLU A 126 -1.28 -17.84 -5.37
CA GLU A 126 -0.73 -18.90 -4.52
C GLU A 126 -1.67 -19.31 -3.38
N ARG A 127 -2.32 -18.33 -2.73
CA ARG A 127 -3.32 -18.58 -1.68
C ARG A 127 -4.55 -19.28 -2.27
N LEU A 128 -5.07 -18.82 -3.41
CA LEU A 128 -6.18 -19.47 -4.12
C LEU A 128 -5.82 -20.89 -4.57
N GLY A 129 -4.55 -21.15 -4.88
CA GLY A 129 -4.03 -22.50 -5.12
C GLY A 129 -4.19 -23.42 -3.91
N GLN A 130 -3.98 -22.92 -2.68
CA GLN A 130 -4.27 -23.68 -1.46
C GLN A 130 -5.76 -23.98 -1.31
N ALA A 131 -6.65 -23.06 -1.71
CA ALA A 131 -8.10 -23.30 -1.68
C ALA A 131 -8.55 -24.34 -2.72
N ALA A 132 -7.97 -24.35 -3.93
CA ALA A 132 -8.20 -25.39 -4.94
C ALA A 132 -7.79 -26.80 -4.44
N LEU A 133 -6.78 -26.87 -3.57
CA LEU A 133 -6.27 -28.10 -2.97
C LEU A 133 -6.95 -28.48 -1.63
N GLY A 134 -7.89 -27.67 -1.13
CA GLY A 134 -8.60 -27.92 0.13
C GLY A 134 -7.85 -27.50 1.40
N ASN A 135 -6.69 -26.85 1.27
CA ASN A 135 -5.85 -26.39 2.39
C ASN A 135 -6.23 -24.99 2.92
N ALA A 136 -7.11 -24.26 2.22
CA ALA A 136 -7.60 -22.93 2.60
C ALA A 136 -9.04 -22.74 2.12
N PHE A 137 -9.71 -21.67 2.58
CA PHE A 137 -11.08 -21.34 2.18
C PHE A 137 -11.17 -19.88 1.76
N LEU A 138 -11.77 -19.60 0.60
CA LEU A 138 -11.99 -18.24 0.11
C LEU A 138 -13.28 -17.64 0.69
N LEU A 139 -13.16 -16.51 1.37
CA LEU A 139 -14.25 -15.59 1.66
C LEU A 139 -14.12 -14.38 0.73
N GLN A 140 -14.94 -14.34 -0.32
CA GLN A 140 -15.09 -13.19 -1.20
C GLN A 140 -16.41 -12.46 -0.86
N GLY A 141 -16.36 -11.15 -0.58
CA GLY A 141 -17.55 -10.42 -0.16
C GLY A 141 -17.40 -8.91 -0.17
N GLY A 142 -18.53 -8.20 -0.23
CA GLY A 142 -18.62 -6.74 -0.25
C GLY A 142 -19.85 -6.30 -1.04
N ASP A 143 -19.85 -5.07 -1.52
CA ASP A 143 -21.04 -4.47 -2.12
C ASP A 143 -21.48 -5.13 -3.43
N CYS A 144 -22.76 -4.94 -3.75
CA CYS A 144 -23.27 -5.31 -5.06
C CYS A 144 -22.61 -4.43 -6.13
N ALA A 145 -22.87 -3.11 -6.06
CA ALA A 145 -22.14 -2.07 -6.78
C ALA A 145 -21.67 -1.04 -5.76
N GLU A 146 -20.41 -0.60 -5.86
CA GLU A 146 -19.94 0.57 -5.11
C GLU A 146 -20.57 1.85 -5.71
N SER A 147 -20.93 2.82 -4.86
CA SER A 147 -21.46 4.12 -5.30
C SER A 147 -20.58 5.28 -4.86
N PHE A 148 -20.56 6.31 -5.69
CA PHE A 148 -19.97 7.62 -5.43
C PHE A 148 -20.68 8.42 -4.33
N LYS A 149 -21.90 8.01 -3.94
CA LYS A 149 -22.67 8.61 -2.83
C LYS A 149 -22.39 7.95 -1.48
N GLU A 150 -22.10 6.65 -1.47
CA GLU A 150 -21.82 5.88 -0.25
C GLU A 150 -20.33 5.91 0.16
N PHE A 151 -19.53 6.77 -0.48
CA PHE A 151 -18.10 6.89 -0.24
C PHE A 151 -17.78 7.63 1.06
N ASN A 152 -17.55 6.89 2.14
CA ASN A 152 -17.03 7.42 3.40
C ASN A 152 -16.28 6.33 4.18
N ALA A 153 -15.45 6.75 5.13
CA ALA A 153 -14.62 5.83 5.93
C ALA A 153 -15.42 4.83 6.77
N VAL A 154 -16.62 5.20 7.23
CA VAL A 154 -17.46 4.38 8.12
C VAL A 154 -18.03 3.17 7.37
N ASN A 155 -18.58 3.37 6.18
CA ASN A 155 -19.09 2.30 5.32
C ASN A 155 -17.99 1.27 4.98
N ILE A 156 -16.82 1.75 4.55
CA ILE A 156 -15.68 0.90 4.19
C ILE A 156 -15.18 0.12 5.42
N ARG A 157 -15.03 0.78 6.57
CA ARG A 157 -14.67 0.16 7.86
C ARG A 157 -15.66 -0.93 8.25
N ASP A 158 -16.95 -0.67 8.17
CA ASP A 158 -17.96 -1.57 8.69
C ASP A 158 -18.14 -2.80 7.79
N THR A 159 -18.05 -2.66 6.47
CA THR A 159 -18.00 -3.81 5.55
C THR A 159 -16.72 -4.63 5.74
N PHE A 160 -15.57 -3.97 5.94
CA PHE A 160 -14.31 -4.66 6.27
C PHE A 160 -14.38 -5.40 7.63
N ARG A 161 -14.97 -4.79 8.65
CA ARG A 161 -15.22 -5.40 9.97
C ARG A 161 -16.02 -6.70 9.85
N VAL A 162 -17.14 -6.69 9.12
CA VAL A 162 -17.94 -7.91 8.93
C VAL A 162 -17.16 -8.99 8.18
N LEU A 163 -16.36 -8.64 7.16
CA LEU A 163 -15.46 -9.59 6.50
C LEU A 163 -14.43 -10.21 7.48
N LEU A 164 -13.86 -9.43 8.40
CA LEU A 164 -12.93 -9.95 9.41
C LEU A 164 -13.64 -10.82 10.46
N GLN A 165 -14.82 -10.42 10.95
CA GLN A 165 -15.61 -11.23 11.89
C GLN A 165 -15.99 -12.58 11.26
N MET A 166 -16.53 -12.58 10.04
CA MET A 166 -16.79 -13.81 9.27
C MET A 166 -15.51 -14.64 9.10
N SER A 167 -14.37 -14.00 8.82
CA SER A 167 -13.09 -14.70 8.64
C SER A 167 -12.64 -15.41 9.91
N VAL A 168 -12.84 -14.84 11.10
CA VAL A 168 -12.47 -15.48 12.36
C VAL A 168 -13.43 -16.62 12.70
N VAL A 169 -14.74 -16.46 12.48
CA VAL A 169 -15.73 -17.54 12.59
C VAL A 169 -15.33 -18.74 11.72
N LEU A 170 -14.98 -18.48 10.46
CA LEU A 170 -14.54 -19.49 9.50
C LEU A 170 -13.18 -20.10 9.85
N THR A 171 -12.21 -19.29 10.26
CA THR A 171 -10.84 -19.75 10.61
C THR A 171 -10.86 -20.62 11.85
N PHE A 172 -11.53 -20.17 12.93
CA PHE A 172 -11.61 -20.90 14.19
C PHE A 172 -12.50 -22.14 14.08
N GLY A 173 -13.71 -21.99 13.52
CA GLY A 173 -14.66 -23.10 13.42
C GLY A 173 -14.25 -24.16 12.39
N GLY A 174 -13.76 -23.73 11.22
CA GLY A 174 -13.24 -24.62 10.18
C GLY A 174 -11.84 -25.16 10.47
N GLN A 175 -11.05 -24.49 11.32
CA GLN A 175 -9.63 -24.77 11.59
C GLN A 175 -8.77 -24.79 10.32
N MET A 176 -8.97 -23.80 9.44
CA MET A 176 -8.22 -23.64 8.20
C MET A 176 -8.01 -22.16 7.82
N PRO A 177 -6.92 -21.80 7.11
CA PRO A 177 -6.70 -20.43 6.65
C PRO A 177 -7.82 -19.89 5.77
N VAL A 178 -8.28 -18.67 6.06
CA VAL A 178 -9.31 -17.97 5.28
C VAL A 178 -8.70 -16.85 4.44
N ILE A 179 -8.87 -16.92 3.13
CA ILE A 179 -8.43 -15.95 2.12
C ILE A 179 -9.51 -14.88 2.02
N LYS A 180 -9.16 -13.59 2.16
CA LYS A 180 -10.12 -12.48 2.30
C LYS A 180 -10.08 -11.56 1.09
N VAL A 181 -11.11 -11.62 0.24
CA VAL A 181 -11.18 -10.85 -1.00
C VAL A 181 -12.40 -9.93 -1.00
N GLY A 182 -12.17 -8.62 -0.87
CA GLY A 182 -13.19 -7.60 -0.95
C GLY A 182 -13.77 -7.45 -2.35
N ARG A 183 -15.09 -7.30 -2.45
CA ARG A 183 -15.78 -6.67 -3.60
C ARG A 183 -15.79 -5.15 -3.40
N MET A 184 -14.59 -4.57 -3.37
CA MET A 184 -14.33 -3.20 -2.91
C MET A 184 -13.18 -2.61 -3.72
N ALA A 185 -13.14 -1.29 -3.83
CA ALA A 185 -12.13 -0.54 -4.58
C ALA A 185 -12.09 -0.85 -6.09
N GLY A 186 -13.25 -0.97 -6.73
CA GLY A 186 -13.35 -1.11 -8.20
C GLY A 186 -14.72 -1.56 -8.73
N GLN A 187 -15.63 -2.02 -7.88
CA GLN A 187 -16.88 -2.69 -8.23
C GLN A 187 -18.02 -1.72 -8.62
N PHE A 188 -17.72 -0.73 -9.46
CA PHE A 188 -18.71 0.26 -9.92
C PHE A 188 -19.57 -0.24 -11.07
N ALA A 189 -18.97 -0.86 -12.09
CA ALA A 189 -19.66 -1.21 -13.34
C ALA A 189 -20.66 -2.35 -13.15
N LYS A 190 -21.80 -2.29 -13.86
CA LYS A 190 -22.86 -3.31 -13.81
C LYS A 190 -23.42 -3.69 -15.17
N PRO A 191 -23.51 -5.00 -15.49
CA PRO A 191 -24.18 -5.46 -16.70
C PRO A 191 -25.70 -5.35 -16.54
N ARG A 192 -26.42 -5.11 -17.63
CA ARG A 192 -27.88 -4.95 -17.63
C ARG A 192 -28.52 -5.93 -18.59
N SER A 193 -29.69 -6.47 -18.23
CA SER A 193 -30.50 -7.28 -19.15
C SER A 193 -30.95 -6.43 -20.35
N ASP A 194 -31.43 -5.21 -20.07
CA ASP A 194 -31.97 -4.30 -21.07
C ASP A 194 -31.15 -3.01 -21.17
N GLN A 195 -31.03 -2.48 -22.39
CA GLN A 195 -30.31 -1.23 -22.65
C GLN A 195 -31.03 0.01 -22.09
N PHE A 196 -32.35 -0.08 -21.93
CA PHE A 196 -33.23 0.99 -21.46
C PHE A 196 -34.00 0.55 -20.21
N GLU A 197 -34.36 1.53 -19.39
CA GLU A 197 -35.21 1.42 -18.21
C GLU A 197 -36.42 2.32 -18.43
N GLU A 198 -37.62 1.82 -18.15
CA GLU A 198 -38.87 2.53 -18.37
C GLU A 198 -39.63 2.65 -17.05
N LYS A 199 -40.05 3.87 -16.70
CA LYS A 199 -40.83 4.22 -15.50
C LYS A 199 -41.85 5.27 -15.89
N ASP A 200 -43.11 5.04 -15.50
CA ASP A 200 -44.22 5.99 -15.68
C ASP A 200 -44.36 6.50 -17.14
N GLY A 201 -44.08 5.63 -18.12
CA GLY A 201 -44.12 5.92 -19.56
C GLY A 201 -42.88 6.64 -20.12
N VAL A 202 -41.92 7.04 -19.28
CA VAL A 202 -40.65 7.65 -19.69
C VAL A 202 -39.58 6.56 -19.83
N LYS A 203 -38.88 6.53 -20.98
CA LYS A 203 -37.86 5.53 -21.32
C LYS A 203 -36.49 6.17 -21.43
N LEU A 204 -35.57 5.80 -20.53
CA LEU A 204 -34.21 6.33 -20.46
C LEU A 204 -33.17 5.20 -20.58
N PRO A 205 -31.89 5.52 -20.89
CA PRO A 205 -30.81 4.54 -20.79
C PRO A 205 -30.75 3.89 -19.40
N SER A 206 -30.53 2.58 -19.35
CA SER A 206 -30.30 1.86 -18.10
C SER A 206 -29.07 2.42 -17.35
N TYR A 207 -29.19 2.55 -16.03
CA TYR A 207 -28.04 2.77 -15.15
C TYR A 207 -27.07 1.58 -15.25
N ARG A 208 -25.78 1.84 -15.51
CA ARG A 208 -24.72 0.85 -15.75
C ARG A 208 -23.62 0.86 -14.70
N GLY A 209 -23.84 1.53 -13.57
CA GLY A 209 -22.84 1.75 -12.54
C GLY A 209 -22.26 3.15 -12.59
N ASP A 210 -21.80 3.65 -11.44
CA ASP A 210 -21.42 5.05 -11.26
C ASP A 210 -20.22 5.48 -12.13
N ASN A 211 -19.36 4.54 -12.54
CA ASN A 211 -18.26 4.77 -13.48
C ASN A 211 -18.70 4.91 -14.96
N VAL A 212 -19.99 4.74 -15.26
CA VAL A 212 -20.58 4.93 -16.60
C VAL A 212 -21.59 6.08 -16.62
N ASN A 213 -22.62 6.04 -15.77
CA ASN A 213 -23.67 7.06 -15.68
C ASN A 213 -24.28 7.14 -14.26
N GLY A 214 -25.19 8.08 -14.03
CA GLY A 214 -25.86 8.28 -12.74
C GLY A 214 -27.05 7.35 -12.50
N ASP A 215 -27.33 7.10 -11.22
CA ASP A 215 -28.43 6.27 -10.74
C ASP A 215 -29.81 6.94 -10.94
N VAL A 216 -29.87 8.26 -10.73
CA VAL A 216 -31.09 9.08 -10.83
C VAL A 216 -31.76 8.90 -12.19
N PHE A 217 -33.09 8.79 -12.19
CA PHE A 217 -33.89 8.54 -13.40
C PHE A 217 -34.26 9.86 -14.09
N ASP A 218 -33.25 10.54 -14.63
CA ASP A 218 -33.41 11.75 -15.44
C ASP A 218 -32.44 11.71 -16.64
N GLU A 219 -32.75 12.46 -17.69
CA GLU A 219 -32.00 12.43 -18.95
C GLU A 219 -30.52 12.80 -18.75
N LYS A 220 -30.25 13.86 -17.98
CA LYS A 220 -28.89 14.37 -17.72
C LYS A 220 -28.05 13.35 -16.95
N SER A 221 -28.60 12.72 -15.92
CA SER A 221 -27.91 11.69 -15.12
C SER A 221 -27.64 10.43 -15.92
N ARG A 222 -28.50 10.06 -16.89
CA ARG A 222 -28.37 8.82 -17.67
C ARG A 222 -27.41 8.92 -18.87
N VAL A 223 -26.94 10.11 -19.23
CA VAL A 223 -25.82 10.31 -20.18
C VAL A 223 -24.58 9.56 -19.68
N ARG A 224 -23.84 8.91 -20.60
CA ARG A 224 -22.59 8.23 -20.27
C ARG A 224 -21.46 9.25 -20.33
N ASP A 225 -20.74 9.41 -19.22
CA ASP A 225 -19.71 10.43 -19.03
C ASP A 225 -18.36 9.74 -18.75
N PRO A 226 -17.33 9.92 -19.60
CA PRO A 226 -16.06 9.25 -19.41
C PRO A 226 -15.32 9.73 -18.15
N HIS A 227 -15.49 10.98 -17.70
CA HIS A 227 -14.80 11.51 -16.52
C HIS A 227 -15.16 10.75 -15.23
N ARG A 228 -16.30 10.04 -15.21
CA ARG A 228 -16.67 9.11 -14.14
C ARG A 228 -15.64 8.00 -13.91
N MET A 229 -14.86 7.62 -14.93
CA MET A 229 -13.76 6.66 -14.76
C MET A 229 -12.62 7.21 -13.90
N ILE A 230 -12.28 8.50 -14.02
CA ILE A 230 -11.28 9.18 -13.14
C ILE A 230 -11.80 9.25 -11.70
N ARG A 231 -13.10 9.50 -11.51
CA ARG A 231 -13.74 9.47 -10.18
C ARG A 231 -13.75 8.06 -9.59
N ALA A 232 -14.05 7.03 -10.39
CA ALA A 232 -13.98 5.63 -9.98
C ALA A 232 -12.56 5.22 -9.56
N TYR A 233 -11.54 5.58 -10.34
CA TYR A 233 -10.13 5.37 -9.97
C TYR A 233 -9.80 6.05 -8.63
N THR A 234 -10.17 7.32 -8.48
CA THR A 234 -9.95 8.11 -7.25
C THR A 234 -10.55 7.42 -6.02
N GLN A 235 -11.81 7.01 -6.11
CA GLN A 235 -12.51 6.34 -5.03
C GLN A 235 -11.94 4.94 -4.75
N SER A 236 -11.54 4.20 -5.79
CA SER A 236 -10.91 2.88 -5.65
C SER A 236 -9.61 2.98 -4.85
N VAL A 237 -8.74 3.90 -5.24
CA VAL A 237 -7.47 4.17 -4.59
C VAL A 237 -7.66 4.57 -3.12
N ALA A 238 -8.58 5.48 -2.82
CA ALA A 238 -8.89 5.87 -1.44
C ALA A 238 -9.50 4.75 -0.59
N THR A 239 -10.37 3.93 -1.18
CA THR A 239 -10.96 2.76 -0.52
C THR A 239 -9.88 1.73 -0.19
N LEU A 240 -9.01 1.40 -1.15
CA LEU A 240 -7.90 0.48 -0.90
C LEU A 240 -6.86 1.03 0.09
N ASN A 241 -6.62 2.35 0.09
CA ASN A 241 -5.71 2.97 1.06
C ASN A 241 -6.22 2.86 2.50
N LEU A 242 -7.54 3.03 2.68
CA LEU A 242 -8.18 2.80 3.97
C LEU A 242 -8.11 1.31 4.37
N LEU A 243 -8.43 0.40 3.45
CA LEU A 243 -8.40 -1.05 3.68
C LEU A 243 -6.99 -1.56 4.05
N ARG A 244 -5.94 -1.12 3.34
CA ARG A 244 -4.55 -1.52 3.59
C ARG A 244 -4.10 -1.18 5.01
N ALA A 245 -4.42 0.01 5.51
CA ALA A 245 -4.02 0.41 6.86
C ALA A 245 -4.99 -0.04 7.96
N PHE A 246 -6.24 -0.42 7.66
CA PHE A 246 -6.99 -1.27 8.59
C PHE A 246 -6.36 -2.67 8.70
N ALA A 247 -5.88 -3.24 7.59
CA ALA A 247 -5.30 -4.58 7.55
C ALA A 247 -3.92 -4.69 8.26
N THR A 248 -3.14 -3.61 8.35
CA THR A 248 -1.80 -3.60 8.98
C THR A 248 -1.65 -2.66 10.18
N GLY A 249 -2.49 -1.64 10.32
CA GLY A 249 -2.40 -0.60 11.34
C GLY A 249 -3.12 -0.92 12.65
N GLY A 250 -3.21 -2.19 13.02
CA GLY A 250 -3.78 -2.66 14.29
C GLY A 250 -5.31 -2.74 14.36
N TYR A 251 -6.06 -2.32 13.33
CA TYR A 251 -7.52 -2.56 13.31
C TYR A 251 -7.82 -4.06 13.17
N ALA A 252 -7.13 -4.75 12.26
CA ALA A 252 -7.30 -6.18 12.02
C ALA A 252 -6.63 -7.11 13.07
N ALA A 253 -6.15 -6.59 14.20
CA ALA A 253 -5.51 -7.41 15.23
C ALA A 253 -6.51 -8.39 15.87
N MET A 254 -6.12 -9.66 16.07
CA MET A 254 -7.04 -10.73 16.48
C MET A 254 -7.71 -10.49 17.83
N GLN A 255 -7.03 -9.81 18.77
CA GLN A 255 -7.60 -9.41 20.05
C GLN A 255 -8.79 -8.43 19.93
N ARG A 256 -8.92 -7.72 18.80
CA ARG A 256 -10.04 -6.77 18.60
C ARG A 256 -11.31 -7.44 18.12
N VAL A 257 -11.23 -8.71 17.72
CA VAL A 257 -12.39 -9.47 17.22
C VAL A 257 -13.40 -9.75 18.33
N THR A 258 -12.90 -9.96 19.56
CA THR A 258 -13.70 -10.08 20.79
C THR A 258 -14.21 -8.73 21.29
N GLN A 259 -13.55 -7.62 20.91
CA GLN A 259 -14.01 -6.26 21.17
C GLN A 259 -15.03 -5.76 20.15
N TRP A 260 -15.14 -6.38 18.98
CA TRP A 260 -16.22 -6.14 18.00
C TRP A 260 -17.50 -6.85 18.42
N ASN A 261 -17.93 -6.61 19.65
CA ASN A 261 -19.33 -6.79 20.02
C ASN A 261 -20.14 -5.80 19.19
N LEU A 262 -21.24 -6.31 18.62
CA LEU A 262 -22.08 -5.55 17.70
C LEU A 262 -23.34 -5.15 18.46
N ASP A 263 -23.79 -3.92 18.29
CA ASP A 263 -25.04 -3.41 18.89
C ASP A 263 -26.29 -4.22 18.45
N PHE A 264 -26.14 -5.17 17.51
CA PHE A 264 -27.18 -6.11 17.09
C PHE A 264 -27.01 -7.54 17.59
N THR A 265 -25.89 -7.90 18.23
CA THR A 265 -25.74 -9.19 18.91
C THR A 265 -26.38 -9.20 20.30
N GLU A 266 -26.66 -8.01 20.87
CA GLU A 266 -27.50 -7.88 22.06
C GLU A 266 -28.88 -8.53 21.82
N HIS A 267 -29.25 -9.46 22.69
CA HIS A 267 -30.54 -10.17 22.70
C HIS A 267 -30.87 -11.03 21.46
N SER A 268 -29.91 -11.78 20.92
CA SER A 268 -30.17 -12.79 19.86
C SER A 268 -29.38 -14.09 20.02
N GLU A 269 -29.97 -15.22 19.64
CA GLU A 269 -29.35 -16.57 19.74
C GLU A 269 -28.03 -16.67 18.94
N GLN A 270 -27.93 -15.93 17.83
CA GLN A 270 -26.70 -15.83 17.03
C GLN A 270 -25.65 -14.93 17.69
N GLY A 271 -26.10 -13.93 18.47
CA GLY A 271 -25.23 -13.15 19.35
C GLY A 271 -24.64 -14.02 20.46
N ASP A 272 -25.45 -14.85 21.10
CA ASP A 272 -24.97 -15.79 22.13
C ASP A 272 -23.91 -16.76 21.58
N LYS A 273 -24.13 -17.32 20.39
CA LYS A 273 -23.13 -18.16 19.68
C LYS A 273 -21.88 -17.39 19.26
N TYR A 274 -22.01 -16.12 18.91
CA TYR A 274 -20.86 -15.26 18.63
C TYR A 274 -20.07 -14.94 19.90
N ASN A 275 -20.73 -14.70 21.02
CA ASN A 275 -20.09 -14.49 22.32
C ASN A 275 -19.37 -15.75 22.81
N GLU A 276 -19.98 -16.94 22.71
CA GLU A 276 -19.33 -18.23 23.01
C GLU A 276 -18.07 -18.43 22.14
N LEU A 277 -18.18 -18.18 20.83
CA LEU A 277 -17.03 -18.24 19.92
C LEU A 277 -15.95 -17.23 20.32
N ALA A 278 -16.33 -15.98 20.61
CA ALA A 278 -15.41 -14.91 20.97
C ALA A 278 -14.64 -15.27 22.24
N HIS A 279 -15.30 -15.80 23.27
CA HIS A 279 -14.65 -16.33 24.48
C HIS A 279 -13.66 -17.45 24.16
N ARG A 280 -14.03 -18.40 23.29
CA ARG A 280 -13.14 -19.52 22.91
C ARG A 280 -11.98 -19.10 22.00
N VAL A 281 -12.13 -18.01 21.25
CA VAL A 281 -11.04 -17.34 20.53
C VAL A 281 -10.13 -16.63 21.53
N ASP A 282 -10.67 -15.95 22.54
CA ASP A 282 -9.90 -15.30 23.61
C ASP A 282 -9.05 -16.31 24.40
N GLU A 283 -9.65 -17.43 24.83
CA GLU A 283 -8.94 -18.56 25.47
C GLU A 283 -7.80 -19.10 24.58
N ALA A 284 -8.05 -19.25 23.28
CA ALA A 284 -7.04 -19.71 22.32
C ALA A 284 -5.91 -18.68 22.11
N LEU A 285 -6.22 -17.38 22.08
CA LEU A 285 -5.22 -16.32 22.03
C LEU A 285 -4.40 -16.25 23.34
N GLY A 286 -5.03 -16.47 24.48
CA GLY A 286 -4.36 -16.61 25.78
C GLY A 286 -3.40 -17.79 25.82
N PHE A 287 -3.83 -18.95 25.31
CA PHE A 287 -2.97 -20.13 25.13
C PHE A 287 -1.78 -19.85 24.19
N MET A 288 -2.02 -19.21 23.04
CA MET A 288 -0.95 -18.80 22.12
C MET A 288 0.06 -17.86 22.80
N GLY A 289 -0.43 -16.88 23.57
CA GLY A 289 0.40 -15.98 24.38
C GLY A 289 1.25 -16.73 25.41
N ALA A 290 0.67 -17.69 26.13
CA ALA A 290 1.39 -18.55 27.07
C ALA A 290 2.45 -19.44 26.39
N CYS A 291 2.24 -19.81 25.11
CA CYS A 291 3.23 -20.51 24.29
C CYS A 291 4.29 -19.59 23.66
N GLY A 292 4.30 -18.28 23.93
CA GLY A 292 5.26 -17.32 23.40
C GLY A 292 4.87 -16.68 22.06
N LEU A 293 3.68 -16.96 21.54
CA LEU A 293 3.06 -16.18 20.46
C LEU A 293 2.27 -15.03 21.09
N THR A 294 3.00 -14.06 21.62
CA THR A 294 2.45 -12.87 22.29
C THR A 294 1.69 -11.95 21.32
N ALA A 295 0.80 -11.12 21.85
CA ALA A 295 -0.17 -10.34 21.08
C ALA A 295 0.45 -9.33 20.09
N ASP A 296 1.72 -8.97 20.31
CA ASP A 296 2.51 -8.05 19.51
C ASP A 296 3.16 -8.71 18.27
N HIS A 297 3.17 -10.05 18.20
CA HIS A 297 3.72 -10.82 17.08
C HIS A 297 2.98 -10.46 15.76
N PRO A 298 3.66 -10.28 14.61
CA PRO A 298 3.04 -9.76 13.37
C PRO A 298 1.82 -10.55 12.86
N VAL A 299 1.78 -11.86 13.12
CA VAL A 299 0.65 -12.75 12.76
C VAL A 299 -0.60 -12.47 13.61
N MET A 300 -0.46 -11.87 14.78
CA MET A 300 -1.55 -11.50 15.69
C MET A 300 -2.11 -10.10 15.38
N THR A 301 -1.29 -9.22 14.80
CA THR A 301 -1.59 -7.78 14.62
C THR A 301 -1.95 -7.37 13.19
N THR A 302 -1.64 -8.21 12.19
CA THR A 302 -1.87 -7.91 10.77
C THR A 302 -2.64 -9.01 10.06
N THR A 303 -3.29 -8.68 8.94
CA THR A 303 -3.95 -9.66 8.08
C THR A 303 -3.74 -9.36 6.59
N GLU A 304 -3.67 -10.41 5.77
CA GLU A 304 -3.73 -10.25 4.32
C GLU A 304 -5.18 -9.95 3.88
N PHE A 305 -5.36 -8.99 2.98
CA PHE A 305 -6.64 -8.63 2.37
C PHE A 305 -6.43 -8.19 0.92
N TRP A 306 -7.29 -8.65 0.02
CA TRP A 306 -7.22 -8.37 -1.41
C TRP A 306 -8.54 -7.78 -1.93
N THR A 307 -8.55 -7.29 -3.17
CA THR A 307 -9.69 -6.62 -3.81
C THR A 307 -10.06 -7.28 -5.14
N SER A 308 -11.33 -7.14 -5.53
CA SER A 308 -11.87 -7.73 -6.76
C SER A 308 -13.10 -7.01 -7.31
N HIS A 309 -13.23 -7.00 -8.63
CA HIS A 309 -14.43 -6.56 -9.35
C HIS A 309 -14.68 -7.37 -10.64
N GLU A 310 -15.86 -7.18 -11.23
CA GLU A 310 -16.19 -7.71 -12.55
C GLU A 310 -15.40 -6.95 -13.61
N CYS A 311 -14.52 -7.64 -14.34
CA CYS A 311 -13.86 -7.08 -15.52
C CYS A 311 -14.95 -6.86 -16.58
N LEU A 312 -15.40 -5.61 -16.72
CA LEU A 312 -16.59 -5.27 -17.50
C LEU A 312 -16.36 -4.09 -18.43
N LEU A 313 -15.81 -2.98 -17.92
CA LEU A 313 -15.59 -1.75 -18.68
C LEU A 313 -14.20 -1.78 -19.32
N LEU A 314 -14.01 -2.60 -20.35
CA LEU A 314 -12.69 -2.90 -20.94
C LEU A 314 -11.78 -1.70 -21.23
N PRO A 315 -12.25 -0.50 -21.64
CA PRO A 315 -11.38 0.69 -21.73
C PRO A 315 -10.71 1.08 -20.40
N TYR A 316 -11.44 0.99 -19.28
CA TYR A 316 -10.93 1.27 -17.94
C TYR A 316 -9.89 0.24 -17.49
N GLU A 317 -10.21 -1.04 -17.71
CA GLU A 317 -9.32 -2.17 -17.39
C GLU A 317 -8.02 -2.12 -18.23
N GLN A 318 -8.13 -1.83 -19.54
CA GLN A 318 -6.97 -1.63 -20.41
C GLN A 318 -6.08 -0.48 -19.92
N ALA A 319 -6.66 0.68 -19.60
CA ALA A 319 -5.91 1.84 -19.12
C ALA A 319 -5.19 1.61 -17.78
N LEU A 320 -5.66 0.64 -16.97
CA LEU A 320 -5.02 0.26 -15.70
C LEU A 320 -4.10 -0.96 -15.82
N THR A 321 -4.02 -1.61 -16.98
CA THR A 321 -3.15 -2.77 -17.20
C THR A 321 -1.70 -2.37 -17.40
N ARG A 322 -0.79 -2.93 -16.59
CA ARG A 322 0.65 -2.63 -16.59
C ARG A 322 1.47 -3.88 -16.86
N GLU A 323 2.62 -3.72 -17.51
CA GLU A 323 3.64 -4.76 -17.60
C GLU A 323 4.42 -4.84 -16.29
N ASP A 324 4.50 -6.03 -15.69
CA ASP A 324 5.29 -6.25 -14.50
C ASP A 324 6.79 -6.30 -14.83
N SER A 325 7.51 -5.25 -14.42
CA SER A 325 8.97 -5.12 -14.48
C SER A 325 9.78 -6.35 -14.00
N THR A 326 9.20 -7.24 -13.19
CA THR A 326 9.88 -8.45 -12.69
C THR A 326 9.65 -9.71 -13.52
N THR A 327 8.64 -9.74 -14.40
CA THR A 327 8.27 -10.95 -15.18
C THR A 327 7.99 -10.71 -16.66
N GLY A 328 7.81 -9.46 -17.10
CA GLY A 328 7.38 -9.14 -18.47
C GLY A 328 5.94 -9.58 -18.78
N LEU A 329 5.15 -9.93 -17.76
CA LEU A 329 3.74 -10.30 -17.89
C LEU A 329 2.85 -9.09 -17.62
N TYR A 330 1.76 -8.96 -18.36
CA TYR A 330 0.75 -7.94 -18.09
C TYR A 330 -0.12 -8.34 -16.91
N TYR A 331 -0.40 -7.41 -16.02
CA TYR A 331 -1.41 -7.52 -14.97
C TYR A 331 -2.37 -6.36 -15.13
N ASP A 332 -3.66 -6.63 -15.07
CA ASP A 332 -4.63 -5.57 -14.87
C ASP A 332 -4.49 -5.08 -13.42
N CYS A 333 -3.90 -3.91 -13.24
CA CYS A 333 -3.63 -3.37 -11.93
C CYS A 333 -4.81 -2.56 -11.36
N SER A 334 -6.02 -2.75 -11.90
CA SER A 334 -7.27 -2.25 -11.32
C SER A 334 -7.65 -2.98 -10.02
N ALA A 335 -7.45 -4.29 -9.93
CA ALA A 335 -7.69 -5.10 -8.73
C ALA A 335 -6.83 -6.37 -8.67
N HIS A 336 -6.75 -6.99 -7.48
CA HIS A 336 -5.92 -8.18 -7.27
C HIS A 336 -6.48 -9.42 -8.00
N MET A 337 -7.80 -9.59 -8.01
CA MET A 337 -8.53 -10.65 -8.70
C MET A 337 -9.66 -10.04 -9.52
N LEU A 338 -9.88 -10.55 -10.74
CA LEU A 338 -10.98 -10.12 -11.60
C LEU A 338 -11.91 -11.30 -11.87
N TRP A 339 -13.17 -11.07 -12.22
CA TRP A 339 -14.00 -12.13 -12.82
C TRP A 339 -14.67 -11.69 -14.11
N VAL A 340 -14.95 -12.67 -14.97
CA VAL A 340 -15.85 -12.53 -16.11
C VAL A 340 -17.29 -12.86 -15.69
N GLY A 341 -18.23 -11.99 -16.04
CA GLY A 341 -19.64 -12.12 -15.71
C GLY A 341 -20.38 -13.13 -16.60
N GLU A 342 -21.53 -13.62 -16.13
CA GLU A 342 -22.37 -14.57 -16.87
C GLU A 342 -22.81 -14.05 -18.26
N ARG A 343 -22.86 -12.72 -18.43
CA ARG A 343 -23.26 -12.04 -19.67
C ARG A 343 -22.09 -11.68 -20.60
N THR A 344 -20.85 -11.88 -20.18
CA THR A 344 -19.62 -11.45 -20.88
C THR A 344 -18.59 -12.58 -21.08
N ARG A 345 -18.93 -13.82 -20.69
CA ARG A 345 -18.06 -15.01 -20.75
C ARG A 345 -18.07 -15.78 -22.08
N GLN A 346 -18.41 -15.14 -23.20
CA GLN A 346 -18.43 -15.78 -24.52
C GLN A 346 -17.01 -16.19 -24.95
N LEU A 347 -16.82 -17.43 -25.41
CA LEU A 347 -15.49 -18.00 -25.74
C LEU A 347 -14.68 -17.17 -26.75
N ASP A 348 -15.36 -16.51 -27.69
CA ASP A 348 -14.79 -15.66 -28.73
C ASP A 348 -14.92 -14.15 -28.43
N GLY A 349 -15.52 -13.79 -27.29
CA GLY A 349 -15.82 -12.42 -26.89
C GLY A 349 -14.61 -11.63 -26.36
N ALA A 350 -14.77 -10.31 -26.35
CA ALA A 350 -13.73 -9.35 -25.96
C ALA A 350 -13.21 -9.55 -24.53
N HIS A 351 -14.09 -9.78 -23.56
CA HIS A 351 -13.68 -9.96 -22.15
C HIS A 351 -12.82 -11.20 -21.93
N VAL A 352 -13.13 -12.31 -22.61
CA VAL A 352 -12.32 -13.54 -22.55
C VAL A 352 -10.96 -13.32 -23.23
N GLU A 353 -10.91 -12.63 -24.38
CA GLU A 353 -9.65 -12.29 -25.05
C GLU A 353 -8.77 -11.33 -24.23
N PHE A 354 -9.36 -10.35 -23.54
CA PHE A 354 -8.63 -9.47 -22.63
C PHE A 354 -8.04 -10.25 -21.46
N LEU A 355 -8.87 -11.00 -20.74
CA LEU A 355 -8.47 -11.77 -19.55
C LEU A 355 -7.48 -12.91 -19.87
N ARG A 356 -7.46 -13.40 -21.11
CA ARG A 356 -6.49 -14.40 -21.59
C ARG A 356 -5.03 -13.95 -21.46
N GLY A 357 -4.75 -12.65 -21.55
CA GLY A 357 -3.36 -12.13 -21.51
C GLY A 357 -2.93 -11.49 -20.20
N VAL A 358 -3.85 -11.17 -19.29
CA VAL A 358 -3.50 -10.65 -17.96
C VAL A 358 -3.18 -11.80 -17.00
N ALA A 359 -2.21 -11.61 -16.11
CA ALA A 359 -1.66 -12.62 -15.21
C ALA A 359 -2.32 -12.69 -13.81
N ASN A 360 -3.32 -11.85 -13.54
CA ASN A 360 -4.12 -11.88 -12.30
C ASN A 360 -4.84 -13.23 -12.10
N PRO A 361 -5.09 -13.70 -10.87
CA PRO A 361 -6.07 -14.76 -10.64
C PRO A 361 -7.47 -14.35 -11.13
N LEU A 362 -8.19 -15.27 -11.76
CA LEU A 362 -9.44 -15.01 -12.46
C LEU A 362 -10.63 -15.80 -11.89
N GLY A 363 -11.78 -15.16 -11.81
CA GLY A 363 -13.08 -15.78 -11.57
C GLY A 363 -13.88 -15.97 -12.86
N ILE A 364 -14.69 -17.03 -12.92
CA ILE A 364 -15.67 -17.27 -13.98
C ILE A 364 -17.03 -17.43 -13.30
N LYS A 365 -17.99 -16.54 -13.57
CA LYS A 365 -19.39 -16.73 -13.15
C LYS A 365 -20.04 -17.84 -13.98
N VAL A 366 -20.75 -18.75 -13.31
CA VAL A 366 -21.33 -19.95 -13.92
C VAL A 366 -22.77 -20.16 -13.42
N SER A 367 -23.73 -20.11 -14.33
CA SER A 367 -25.15 -20.43 -14.05
C SER A 367 -25.50 -21.91 -14.25
N ASP A 368 -26.75 -22.25 -13.96
CA ASP A 368 -27.40 -23.54 -14.26
C ASP A 368 -27.42 -23.90 -15.76
N LYS A 369 -27.18 -22.91 -16.64
CA LYS A 369 -27.19 -23.02 -18.10
C LYS A 369 -25.82 -23.33 -18.71
N MET A 370 -24.75 -23.41 -17.90
CA MET A 370 -23.41 -23.70 -18.40
C MET A 370 -23.31 -25.12 -18.97
N ASP A 371 -22.81 -25.25 -20.19
CA ASP A 371 -22.42 -26.54 -20.75
C ASP A 371 -21.06 -26.99 -20.17
N PRO A 372 -20.90 -28.25 -19.72
CA PRO A 372 -19.65 -28.72 -19.16
C PRO A 372 -18.44 -28.68 -20.12
N LYS A 373 -18.65 -28.81 -21.44
CA LYS A 373 -17.57 -28.75 -22.44
C LYS A 373 -17.20 -27.30 -22.74
N GLU A 374 -18.16 -26.38 -22.73
CA GLU A 374 -17.91 -24.93 -22.82
C GLU A 374 -17.06 -24.45 -21.63
N LEU A 375 -17.39 -24.88 -20.40
CA LEU A 375 -16.61 -24.56 -19.21
C LEU A 375 -15.15 -25.05 -19.32
N VAL A 376 -14.93 -26.31 -19.73
CA VAL A 376 -13.58 -26.86 -19.92
C VAL A 376 -12.78 -26.02 -20.92
N LYS A 377 -13.36 -25.68 -22.08
CA LYS A 377 -12.71 -24.82 -23.09
C LYS A 377 -12.39 -23.42 -22.57
N LEU A 378 -13.28 -22.82 -21.78
CA LEU A 378 -13.05 -21.50 -21.19
C LEU A 378 -11.87 -21.54 -20.19
N ILE A 379 -11.75 -22.64 -19.43
CA ILE A 379 -10.60 -22.88 -18.54
C ILE A 379 -9.32 -23.13 -19.35
N GLU A 380 -9.35 -23.87 -20.47
CA GLU A 380 -8.19 -24.06 -21.36
C GLU A 380 -7.67 -22.72 -21.91
N ILE A 381 -8.57 -21.81 -22.29
CA ILE A 381 -8.22 -20.49 -22.81
C ILE A 381 -7.59 -19.61 -21.72
N LEU A 382 -8.16 -19.60 -20.50
CA LEU A 382 -7.77 -18.68 -19.42
C LEU A 382 -6.67 -19.23 -18.49
N ASN A 383 -6.41 -20.53 -18.52
CA ASN A 383 -5.37 -21.23 -17.75
C ASN A 383 -4.65 -22.33 -18.57
N PRO A 384 -3.98 -21.97 -19.68
CA PRO A 384 -3.36 -22.96 -20.56
C PRO A 384 -2.18 -23.71 -19.92
N GLN A 385 -1.62 -23.22 -18.81
CA GLN A 385 -0.58 -23.90 -18.02
C GLN A 385 -1.15 -24.74 -16.86
N ASN A 386 -2.48 -24.78 -16.69
CA ASN A 386 -3.18 -25.48 -15.61
C ASN A 386 -2.64 -25.15 -14.20
N LYS A 387 -2.30 -23.88 -13.96
CA LYS A 387 -1.75 -23.41 -12.68
C LYS A 387 -2.85 -23.43 -11.61
N PRO A 388 -2.64 -24.07 -10.44
CA PRO A 388 -3.59 -23.99 -9.32
C PRO A 388 -3.80 -22.54 -8.87
N GLY A 389 -5.03 -22.17 -8.53
CA GLY A 389 -5.38 -20.82 -8.06
C GLY A 389 -5.63 -19.79 -9.17
N ARG A 390 -5.18 -20.05 -10.40
CA ARG A 390 -5.42 -19.18 -11.57
C ARG A 390 -6.90 -19.02 -11.91
N ILE A 391 -7.71 -20.08 -11.77
CA ILE A 391 -9.15 -20.05 -12.07
C ILE A 391 -9.98 -20.39 -10.84
N THR A 392 -10.95 -19.54 -10.57
CA THR A 392 -12.01 -19.73 -9.59
C THR A 392 -13.35 -19.87 -10.33
N VAL A 393 -14.03 -21.01 -10.20
CA VAL A 393 -15.34 -21.25 -10.80
C VAL A 393 -16.43 -20.87 -9.80
N ILE A 394 -17.16 -19.79 -10.09
CA ILE A 394 -18.10 -19.14 -9.17
C ILE A 394 -19.54 -19.49 -9.58
N THR A 395 -20.12 -20.48 -8.91
CA THR A 395 -21.38 -21.12 -9.28
C THR A 395 -22.60 -20.44 -8.65
N ARG A 396 -23.61 -20.11 -9.46
CA ARG A 396 -24.85 -19.42 -9.07
C ARG A 396 -26.08 -20.03 -9.78
N MET A 397 -26.73 -21.00 -9.16
CA MET A 397 -27.70 -21.90 -9.81
C MET A 397 -29.08 -21.93 -9.13
N GLY A 398 -29.16 -21.58 -7.85
CA GLY A 398 -30.30 -21.93 -6.99
C GLY A 398 -30.17 -23.37 -6.45
N ALA A 399 -30.74 -23.63 -5.27
CA ALA A 399 -30.48 -24.85 -4.49
C ALA A 399 -30.85 -26.17 -5.18
N GLU A 400 -31.88 -26.18 -6.02
CA GLU A 400 -32.33 -27.39 -6.75
C GLU A 400 -31.40 -27.69 -7.92
N ASN A 401 -31.16 -26.71 -8.79
CA ASN A 401 -30.22 -26.83 -9.91
C ASN A 401 -28.81 -27.15 -9.44
N MET A 402 -28.35 -26.58 -8.31
CA MET A 402 -27.04 -26.87 -7.73
C MET A 402 -26.83 -28.38 -7.51
N ARG A 403 -27.83 -29.08 -6.95
CA ARG A 403 -27.78 -30.54 -6.71
C ARG A 403 -27.71 -31.37 -8.00
N VAL A 404 -28.31 -30.86 -9.08
CA VAL A 404 -28.40 -31.59 -10.36
C VAL A 404 -27.22 -31.28 -11.29
N LYS A 405 -26.81 -30.01 -11.40
CA LYS A 405 -25.91 -29.51 -12.44
C LYS A 405 -24.45 -29.50 -12.03
N LEU A 406 -24.14 -29.17 -10.76
CA LEU A 406 -22.74 -28.97 -10.33
C LEU A 406 -21.88 -30.23 -10.46
N SER A 407 -22.42 -31.41 -10.16
CA SER A 407 -21.72 -32.70 -10.30
C SER A 407 -21.22 -32.93 -11.74
N HIS A 408 -22.00 -32.56 -12.75
CA HIS A 408 -21.63 -32.69 -14.15
C HIS A 408 -20.45 -31.77 -14.53
N LEU A 409 -20.43 -30.55 -13.99
CA LEU A 409 -19.31 -29.61 -14.18
C LEU A 409 -18.04 -30.09 -13.48
N ILE A 410 -18.14 -30.52 -12.22
CA ILE A 410 -17.01 -31.06 -11.45
C ILE A 410 -16.38 -32.25 -12.19
N ARG A 411 -17.20 -33.19 -12.68
CA ARG A 411 -16.73 -34.36 -13.42
C ARG A 411 -16.08 -34.00 -14.75
N ALA A 412 -16.60 -33.01 -15.48
CA ALA A 412 -15.99 -32.56 -16.74
C ALA A 412 -14.62 -31.89 -16.53
N VAL A 413 -14.53 -30.95 -15.59
CA VAL A 413 -13.26 -30.26 -15.24
C VAL A 413 -12.23 -31.25 -14.72
N ARG A 414 -12.63 -32.19 -13.84
CA ARG A 414 -11.78 -33.29 -13.36
C ARG A 414 -11.33 -34.21 -14.51
N GLY A 415 -12.23 -34.55 -15.43
CA GLY A 415 -11.93 -35.38 -16.60
C GLY A 415 -10.94 -34.72 -17.58
N ALA A 416 -10.95 -33.39 -17.65
CA ALA A 416 -9.96 -32.60 -18.39
C ALA A 416 -8.62 -32.42 -17.62
N GLY A 417 -8.49 -32.95 -16.39
CA GLY A 417 -7.31 -32.79 -15.55
C GLY A 417 -7.09 -31.38 -15.00
N GLN A 418 -8.11 -30.50 -15.09
CA GLN A 418 -8.00 -29.09 -14.76
C GLN A 418 -8.14 -28.83 -13.25
N ILE A 419 -7.31 -27.92 -12.72
CA ILE A 419 -7.31 -27.51 -11.31
C ILE A 419 -7.95 -26.14 -11.18
N VAL A 420 -9.06 -26.06 -10.45
CA VAL A 420 -9.83 -24.82 -10.21
C VAL A 420 -10.29 -24.72 -8.76
N THR A 421 -10.44 -23.50 -8.26
CA THR A 421 -11.08 -23.22 -6.97
C THR A 421 -12.59 -23.16 -7.16
N TRP A 422 -13.37 -24.06 -6.55
CA TRP A 422 -14.83 -24.03 -6.63
C TRP A 422 -15.41 -23.10 -5.57
N VAL A 423 -16.32 -22.21 -5.97
CA VAL A 423 -16.91 -21.17 -5.10
C VAL A 423 -18.40 -21.06 -5.30
N SER A 424 -19.16 -20.98 -4.21
CA SER A 424 -20.60 -20.73 -4.26
C SER A 424 -20.91 -19.23 -4.27
N ASP A 425 -21.70 -18.76 -5.23
CA ASP A 425 -22.42 -17.48 -5.21
C ASP A 425 -23.91 -17.77 -4.98
N PRO A 426 -24.33 -17.99 -3.72
CA PRO A 426 -25.72 -18.29 -3.39
C PRO A 426 -26.64 -17.06 -3.49
N MET A 427 -26.14 -15.92 -3.97
CA MET A 427 -26.87 -14.65 -4.00
C MET A 427 -27.59 -14.46 -5.33
N HIS A 428 -26.85 -14.48 -6.43
CA HIS A 428 -27.37 -14.11 -7.75
C HIS A 428 -28.28 -15.18 -8.38
N GLY A 429 -28.34 -16.40 -7.83
CA GLY A 429 -29.31 -17.43 -8.22
C GLY A 429 -30.70 -17.21 -7.63
N ASN A 430 -30.81 -16.49 -6.51
CA ASN A 430 -32.00 -16.47 -5.64
C ASN A 430 -32.70 -15.10 -5.55
N THR A 431 -32.46 -14.20 -6.51
CA THR A 431 -33.13 -12.89 -6.57
C THR A 431 -34.58 -13.02 -7.04
N ILE A 432 -35.51 -12.49 -6.26
CA ILE A 432 -36.96 -12.42 -6.55
C ILE A 432 -37.44 -10.96 -6.51
N LYS A 433 -38.66 -10.71 -7.00
CA LYS A 433 -39.34 -9.40 -6.87
C LYS A 433 -40.41 -9.51 -5.78
N ALA A 434 -40.33 -8.66 -4.77
CA ALA A 434 -41.30 -8.59 -3.67
C ALA A 434 -42.63 -7.94 -4.13
N PRO A 435 -43.74 -8.12 -3.40
CA PRO A 435 -45.04 -7.50 -3.73
C PRO A 435 -44.98 -5.97 -3.83
N CYS A 436 -44.11 -5.31 -3.05
CA CYS A 436 -43.85 -3.87 -3.10
C CYS A 436 -43.02 -3.41 -4.32
N GLY A 437 -42.68 -4.31 -5.24
CA GLY A 437 -41.95 -4.01 -6.46
C GLY A 437 -40.42 -3.99 -6.33
N LEU A 438 -39.89 -3.91 -5.12
CA LEU A 438 -38.45 -4.03 -4.83
C LEU A 438 -37.93 -5.44 -5.17
N LYS A 439 -36.66 -5.55 -5.51
CA LYS A 439 -35.97 -6.85 -5.50
C LYS A 439 -35.72 -7.28 -4.05
N THR A 440 -35.69 -8.57 -3.79
CA THR A 440 -35.15 -9.12 -2.54
C THR A 440 -34.59 -10.52 -2.79
N ARG A 441 -33.95 -11.11 -1.79
CA ARG A 441 -33.46 -12.50 -1.79
C ARG A 441 -33.90 -13.14 -0.48
N SER A 442 -34.32 -14.41 -0.52
CA SER A 442 -34.64 -15.16 0.70
C SER A 442 -33.37 -15.73 1.31
N PHE A 443 -33.12 -15.41 2.59
CA PHE A 443 -32.00 -15.97 3.35
C PHE A 443 -32.03 -17.50 3.41
N ASP A 444 -33.23 -18.10 3.46
CA ASP A 444 -33.39 -19.56 3.42
C ASP A 444 -32.98 -20.16 2.07
N ALA A 445 -33.28 -19.49 0.95
CA ALA A 445 -32.84 -19.93 -0.36
C ALA A 445 -31.31 -19.84 -0.51
N ILE A 446 -30.71 -18.75 -0.03
CA ILE A 446 -29.25 -18.55 0.04
C ILE A 446 -28.60 -19.68 0.85
N ARG A 447 -29.13 -19.97 2.04
CA ARG A 447 -28.66 -21.06 2.92
C ARG A 447 -28.86 -22.45 2.30
N ALA A 448 -29.95 -22.66 1.56
CA ALA A 448 -30.25 -23.93 0.90
C ALA A 448 -29.32 -24.21 -0.29
N GLU A 449 -28.93 -23.19 -1.06
CA GLU A 449 -27.96 -23.32 -2.16
C GLU A 449 -26.55 -23.57 -1.63
N LEU A 450 -26.13 -22.84 -0.59
CA LEU A 450 -24.87 -23.11 0.09
C LEU A 450 -24.82 -24.56 0.62
N ARG A 451 -25.91 -25.04 1.23
CA ARG A 451 -26.01 -26.44 1.69
C ARG A 451 -25.85 -27.41 0.50
N ALA A 452 -26.55 -27.18 -0.60
CA ALA A 452 -26.46 -27.98 -1.81
C ALA A 452 -25.05 -28.03 -2.40
N PHE A 453 -24.34 -26.90 -2.41
CA PHE A 453 -22.96 -26.80 -2.89
C PHE A 453 -22.02 -27.72 -2.08
N PHE A 454 -22.07 -27.65 -0.74
CA PHE A 454 -21.31 -28.56 0.11
C PHE A 454 -21.74 -30.02 -0.07
N ASP A 455 -23.04 -30.31 -0.13
CA ASP A 455 -23.57 -31.68 -0.32
C ASP A 455 -23.01 -32.33 -1.60
N VAL A 456 -22.97 -31.59 -2.72
CA VAL A 456 -22.42 -32.08 -4.00
C VAL A 456 -20.91 -32.25 -3.95
N HIS A 457 -20.18 -31.32 -3.30
CA HIS A 457 -18.73 -31.46 -3.13
C HIS A 457 -18.34 -32.66 -2.26
N ASP A 458 -19.13 -32.94 -1.22
CA ASP A 458 -18.95 -34.11 -0.36
C ASP A 458 -19.27 -35.41 -1.16
N GLN A 459 -20.32 -35.43 -1.98
CA GLN A 459 -20.67 -36.57 -2.87
C GLN A 459 -19.63 -36.83 -3.97
N GLU A 460 -19.10 -35.78 -4.59
CA GLU A 460 -18.12 -35.90 -5.67
C GLU A 460 -16.69 -36.13 -5.19
N GLY A 461 -16.41 -36.05 -3.88
CA GLY A 461 -15.04 -36.10 -3.35
C GLY A 461 -14.17 -34.94 -3.81
N SER A 462 -14.74 -33.75 -3.99
CA SER A 462 -14.04 -32.52 -4.39
C SER A 462 -14.09 -31.46 -3.27
N TYR A 463 -13.31 -30.39 -3.41
CA TYR A 463 -13.16 -29.37 -2.37
C TYR A 463 -14.11 -28.18 -2.58
N PRO A 464 -14.97 -27.83 -1.59
CA PRO A 464 -15.70 -26.57 -1.57
C PRO A 464 -14.72 -25.45 -1.21
N GLY A 465 -14.14 -24.80 -2.22
CA GLY A 465 -13.02 -23.87 -2.05
C GLY A 465 -13.38 -22.48 -1.52
N GLY A 466 -14.65 -22.08 -1.49
CA GLY A 466 -15.05 -20.79 -0.92
C GLY A 466 -16.50 -20.35 -1.16
N VAL A 467 -16.79 -19.10 -0.77
CA VAL A 467 -18.05 -18.39 -1.03
C VAL A 467 -17.81 -16.98 -1.60
N HIS A 468 -18.75 -16.53 -2.42
CA HIS A 468 -18.84 -15.21 -3.03
C HIS A 468 -20.17 -14.58 -2.63
N LEU A 469 -20.13 -13.54 -1.78
CA LEU A 469 -21.32 -12.93 -1.19
C LEU A 469 -21.46 -11.45 -1.59
N GLU A 470 -22.70 -10.94 -1.57
CA GLU A 470 -22.99 -9.51 -1.61
C GLU A 470 -23.50 -9.11 -0.22
N MET A 471 -22.74 -8.29 0.49
CA MET A 471 -22.93 -8.00 1.92
C MET A 471 -22.46 -6.58 2.26
N THR A 472 -22.97 -6.04 3.37
CA THR A 472 -22.60 -4.71 3.88
C THR A 472 -22.54 -4.70 5.41
N GLY A 473 -21.66 -3.85 5.96
CA GLY A 473 -21.63 -3.55 7.39
C GLY A 473 -22.80 -2.68 7.87
N GLN A 474 -23.56 -2.09 6.96
CA GLN A 474 -24.74 -1.27 7.27
C GLN A 474 -25.91 -2.13 7.80
N ASN A 475 -26.74 -1.52 8.65
CA ASN A 475 -27.95 -2.14 9.21
C ASN A 475 -29.14 -2.05 8.24
N VAL A 476 -29.04 -2.73 7.10
CA VAL A 476 -30.01 -2.71 5.97
C VAL A 476 -31.11 -3.77 6.09
N THR A 477 -32.24 -3.52 5.42
CA THR A 477 -33.36 -4.46 5.26
C THR A 477 -33.51 -4.89 3.79
N GLU A 478 -32.45 -5.42 3.19
CA GLU A 478 -32.42 -5.75 1.75
C GLU A 478 -32.82 -7.22 1.44
N CYS A 479 -32.37 -8.19 2.24
CA CYS A 479 -32.75 -9.61 2.13
C CYS A 479 -33.77 -10.01 3.20
N VAL A 480 -34.82 -10.76 2.83
CA VAL A 480 -35.84 -11.28 3.75
C VAL A 480 -35.38 -12.54 4.49
N GLY A 481 -35.89 -12.72 5.71
CA GLY A 481 -35.52 -13.83 6.61
C GLY A 481 -34.21 -13.60 7.38
N GLY A 482 -33.59 -14.70 7.80
CA GLY A 482 -32.51 -14.70 8.81
C GLY A 482 -33.04 -14.47 10.22
N SER A 483 -32.16 -14.50 11.23
CA SER A 483 -32.54 -14.43 12.66
C SER A 483 -33.49 -13.29 13.04
N ARG A 484 -33.37 -12.11 12.41
CA ARG A 484 -34.22 -10.93 12.68
C ARG A 484 -35.59 -10.98 11.99
N THR A 485 -35.91 -12.05 11.26
CA THR A 485 -37.19 -12.27 10.55
C THR A 485 -37.63 -11.07 9.70
N ILE A 486 -36.72 -10.55 8.85
CA ILE A 486 -37.03 -9.42 7.95
C ILE A 486 -38.13 -9.85 6.97
N THR A 487 -39.26 -9.14 6.95
CA THR A 487 -40.40 -9.39 6.08
C THR A 487 -40.38 -8.50 4.83
N TYR A 488 -41.30 -8.75 3.88
CA TYR A 488 -41.45 -7.87 2.71
C TYR A 488 -41.85 -6.43 3.06
N ASN A 489 -42.49 -6.21 4.22
CA ASN A 489 -42.90 -4.88 4.67
C ASN A 489 -41.71 -4.07 5.23
N ASP A 490 -40.73 -4.75 5.80
CA ASP A 490 -39.54 -4.10 6.38
C ASP A 490 -38.56 -3.60 5.30
N LEU A 491 -38.68 -4.11 4.06
CA LEU A 491 -37.78 -3.77 2.96
C LEU A 491 -37.68 -2.26 2.75
N SER A 492 -38.80 -1.55 2.71
CA SER A 492 -38.83 -0.09 2.47
C SER A 492 -38.17 0.74 3.58
N SER A 493 -37.89 0.18 4.75
CA SER A 493 -37.32 0.92 5.88
C SER A 493 -35.87 1.34 5.64
N ARG A 494 -35.03 0.46 5.08
CA ARG A 494 -33.58 0.66 4.89
C ARG A 494 -33.05 -0.10 3.67
N TYR A 495 -33.69 0.13 2.52
CA TYR A 495 -33.22 -0.35 1.22
C TYR A 495 -32.29 0.69 0.59
N HIS A 496 -30.97 0.49 0.66
CA HIS A 496 -29.99 1.48 0.20
C HIS A 496 -29.31 1.11 -1.14
N THR A 497 -29.29 -0.18 -1.49
CA THR A 497 -28.76 -0.63 -2.79
C THR A 497 -29.58 -0.14 -4.00
N HIS A 498 -28.90 0.41 -5.00
CA HIS A 498 -29.47 0.71 -6.32
C HIS A 498 -29.44 -0.48 -7.29
N CYS A 499 -28.87 -1.63 -6.91
CA CYS A 499 -28.62 -2.76 -7.81
C CYS A 499 -29.35 -4.05 -7.40
N ASP A 500 -28.70 -4.94 -6.66
CA ASP A 500 -29.27 -6.15 -6.07
C ASP A 500 -29.15 -6.13 -4.53
N PRO A 501 -29.99 -6.90 -3.81
CA PRO A 501 -30.09 -6.90 -2.34
C PRO A 501 -28.90 -7.54 -1.63
N ARG A 502 -28.26 -6.84 -0.70
CA ARG A 502 -27.12 -7.32 0.10
C ARG A 502 -27.58 -8.04 1.38
N LEU A 503 -26.75 -8.95 1.90
CA LEU A 503 -26.86 -9.42 3.27
C LEU A 503 -26.45 -8.29 4.22
N ASN A 504 -27.19 -8.09 5.31
CA ASN A 504 -26.70 -7.27 6.41
C ASN A 504 -25.67 -8.04 7.27
N ALA A 505 -25.04 -7.35 8.21
CA ALA A 505 -24.02 -7.92 9.08
C ALA A 505 -24.50 -9.16 9.88
N SER A 506 -25.74 -9.15 10.38
CA SER A 506 -26.31 -10.27 11.15
C SER A 506 -26.50 -11.53 10.30
N GLN A 507 -27.10 -11.37 9.12
CA GLN A 507 -27.30 -12.46 8.15
C GLN A 507 -25.95 -13.00 7.63
N SER A 508 -24.96 -12.12 7.46
CA SER A 508 -23.60 -12.50 7.03
C SER A 508 -22.91 -13.38 8.09
N LEU A 509 -22.99 -13.02 9.37
CA LEU A 509 -22.44 -13.83 10.47
C LEU A 509 -23.18 -15.16 10.65
N GLU A 510 -24.52 -15.17 10.57
CA GLU A 510 -25.30 -16.41 10.61
C GLU A 510 -24.83 -17.39 9.52
N LEU A 511 -24.59 -16.89 8.31
CA LEU A 511 -24.07 -17.69 7.20
C LEU A 511 -22.63 -18.19 7.47
N ALA A 512 -21.76 -17.38 8.09
CA ALA A 512 -20.40 -17.79 8.45
C ALA A 512 -20.39 -18.96 9.45
N PHE A 513 -21.25 -18.95 10.46
CA PHE A 513 -21.42 -20.09 11.38
C PHE A 513 -21.90 -21.35 10.65
N ASN A 514 -22.86 -21.21 9.73
CA ASN A 514 -23.38 -22.32 8.93
C ASN A 514 -22.28 -22.96 8.05
N ILE A 515 -21.37 -22.17 7.49
CA ILE A 515 -20.20 -22.65 6.73
C ILE A 515 -19.19 -23.32 7.66
N ALA A 516 -18.85 -22.67 8.78
CA ALA A 516 -17.87 -23.15 9.74
C ALA A 516 -18.25 -24.54 10.28
N ASP A 517 -19.53 -24.78 10.59
CA ASP A 517 -20.05 -26.09 10.98
C ASP A 517 -19.88 -27.17 9.90
N ARG A 518 -20.04 -26.82 8.61
CA ARG A 518 -19.81 -27.78 7.50
C ARG A 518 -18.33 -28.12 7.37
N LEU A 519 -17.45 -27.12 7.39
CA LEU A 519 -15.99 -27.32 7.38
C LEU A 519 -15.54 -28.17 8.57
N ARG A 520 -16.04 -27.87 9.78
CA ARG A 520 -15.76 -28.63 11.00
C ARG A 520 -16.23 -30.08 10.90
N LYS A 521 -17.45 -30.34 10.41
CA LYS A 521 -17.98 -31.70 10.25
C LYS A 521 -17.16 -32.53 9.25
N ARG A 522 -16.76 -31.94 8.12
CA ARG A 522 -15.91 -32.59 7.12
C ARG A 522 -14.54 -32.97 7.70
N ARG A 523 -13.96 -32.11 8.54
CA ARG A 523 -12.70 -32.40 9.27
C ARG A 523 -12.88 -33.45 10.38
N LEU A 524 -13.94 -33.34 11.19
CA LEU A 524 -14.23 -34.23 12.33
C LEU A 524 -14.80 -35.61 11.95
N GLY A 525 -15.06 -35.87 10.66
CA GLY A 525 -15.17 -37.24 10.15
C GLY A 525 -13.90 -38.08 10.43
N SER A 526 -12.80 -37.44 10.82
CA SER A 526 -11.56 -38.05 11.32
C SER A 526 -11.33 -37.75 12.82
N GLN A 527 -12.10 -38.43 13.68
CA GLN A 527 -11.99 -38.53 15.15
C GLN A 527 -12.17 -37.27 16.05
N PRO A 528 -12.54 -37.45 17.35
CA PRO A 528 -13.13 -36.40 18.20
C PRO A 528 -12.20 -35.86 19.32
N ALA A 529 -12.62 -34.76 19.96
CA ALA A 529 -11.94 -34.12 21.11
C ALA A 529 -12.95 -33.56 22.14
N VAL A 530 -12.47 -33.28 23.35
CA VAL A 530 -13.21 -32.81 24.55
C VAL A 530 -12.58 -31.50 25.09
N GLY A 531 -13.32 -30.66 25.83
CA GLY A 531 -12.83 -29.36 26.38
C GLY A 531 -13.46 -28.95 27.72
N SER A 532 -13.18 -27.72 28.20
CA SER A 532 -13.71 -27.11 29.44
C SER A 532 -13.45 -25.58 29.53
N ASP A 533 -14.29 -24.83 30.25
CA ASP A 533 -14.37 -23.34 30.37
C ASP A 533 -13.38 -22.66 31.37
N VAL A 534 -13.27 -21.29 31.37
CA VAL A 534 -13.82 -20.36 32.43
C VAL A 534 -13.24 -18.89 32.41
N THR A 535 -14.13 -17.90 32.12
CA THR A 535 -14.32 -16.45 32.57
C THR A 535 -13.19 -15.39 32.73
N SER A 536 -13.59 -14.09 32.68
CA SER A 536 -12.80 -12.86 32.40
C SER A 536 -12.97 -11.65 33.38
N GLY A 537 -12.26 -10.51 33.16
CA GLY A 537 -12.33 -9.25 33.96
C GLY A 537 -11.96 -7.94 33.19
N VAL A 538 -12.24 -6.74 33.78
CA VAL A 538 -12.47 -5.42 33.08
C VAL A 538 -11.57 -4.25 33.60
N PRO A 539 -11.26 -3.17 32.81
CA PRO A 539 -10.39 -2.04 33.21
C PRO A 539 -11.08 -0.65 33.49
N TYR A 540 -10.28 0.36 33.88
CA TYR A 540 -10.68 1.72 34.38
C TYR A 540 -10.37 2.92 33.41
N PRO A 541 -10.96 4.13 33.61
CA PRO A 541 -10.84 5.31 32.71
C PRO A 541 -9.93 6.47 33.22
N VAL A 542 -9.75 7.52 32.38
CA VAL A 542 -8.88 8.71 32.61
C VAL A 542 -9.65 10.04 32.41
N SER A 543 -9.19 11.14 33.05
CA SER A 543 -9.85 12.46 33.14
C SER A 543 -9.29 13.54 32.17
N PRO A 544 -9.97 14.69 31.94
CA PRO A 544 -9.71 15.59 30.81
C PRO A 544 -8.80 16.81 31.11
N ILE A 545 -8.32 17.46 30.04
CA ILE A 545 -7.56 18.74 30.05
C ILE A 545 -8.35 19.83 29.27
N LEU A 546 -8.13 21.10 29.61
CA LEU A 546 -8.90 22.29 29.17
C LEU A 546 -8.93 22.60 27.66
N ALA A 547 -9.87 23.47 27.31
CA ALA A 547 -10.35 23.84 25.97
C ALA A 547 -9.29 24.04 24.87
N TRP A 548 -9.18 23.03 24.02
CA TRP A 548 -8.85 23.15 22.59
C TRP A 548 -10.05 22.65 21.78
N SER A 549 -10.23 23.16 20.56
CA SER A 549 -11.22 22.64 19.61
C SER A 549 -10.66 22.68 18.20
N LEU A 550 -11.23 21.87 17.29
CA LEU A 550 -10.81 21.79 15.89
C LEU A 550 -10.85 23.14 15.16
N ASP A 551 -11.67 24.08 15.65
CA ASP A 551 -11.86 25.41 15.10
C ASP A 551 -11.05 26.52 15.81
N SER A 552 -10.35 26.23 16.90
CA SER A 552 -9.71 27.27 17.73
C SER A 552 -8.69 28.11 16.97
N TRP A 553 -8.01 27.52 15.97
CA TRP A 553 -7.07 28.18 15.07
C TRP A 553 -7.71 29.24 14.18
N LYS A 554 -9.02 29.16 13.87
CA LYS A 554 -9.71 30.11 12.97
C LYS A 554 -9.75 31.53 13.54
N SER A 555 -9.57 31.67 14.86
CA SER A 555 -9.49 32.96 15.56
C SER A 555 -8.07 33.55 15.64
N LYS A 556 -7.06 32.88 15.08
CA LYS A 556 -5.64 33.27 15.14
C LYS A 556 -5.13 33.82 13.81
N PRO A 557 -4.06 34.64 13.80
CA PRO A 557 -3.43 35.13 12.58
C PRO A 557 -2.94 34.00 11.67
N ALA A 558 -3.24 34.09 10.38
CA ALA A 558 -3.12 32.98 9.43
C ALA A 558 -2.40 33.39 8.12
N TRP A 559 -1.26 34.09 8.25
CA TRP A 559 -0.56 34.84 7.19
C TRP A 559 -0.21 34.13 5.87
N GLN A 560 -0.29 32.80 5.79
CA GLN A 560 0.10 32.03 4.60
C GLN A 560 -1.09 31.37 3.87
N LEU A 561 -2.31 31.46 4.41
CA LEU A 561 -3.49 31.00 3.68
C LEU A 561 -3.72 31.85 2.42
N PRO A 562 -4.13 31.22 1.30
CA PRO A 562 -4.60 31.95 0.11
C PRO A 562 -6.03 32.45 0.33
N GLU A 563 -6.39 33.53 -0.35
CA GLU A 563 -7.78 33.94 -0.51
C GLU A 563 -8.35 33.28 -1.76
N TYR A 564 -9.43 32.51 -1.61
CA TYR A 564 -10.16 31.90 -2.73
C TYR A 564 -11.30 32.82 -3.15
N PRO A 565 -11.39 33.25 -4.43
CA PRO A 565 -12.50 34.05 -4.91
C PRO A 565 -13.85 33.31 -4.85
N ASP A 566 -13.83 32.01 -5.15
CA ASP A 566 -15.00 31.13 -5.06
C ASP A 566 -15.10 30.51 -3.65
N LYS A 567 -15.91 31.16 -2.80
CA LYS A 567 -16.13 30.73 -1.40
C LYS A 567 -17.09 29.54 -1.30
N ASP A 568 -18.08 29.47 -2.17
CA ASP A 568 -19.09 28.40 -2.16
C ASP A 568 -18.49 27.10 -2.71
N GLY A 569 -17.66 27.20 -3.76
CA GLY A 569 -16.84 26.10 -4.26
C GLY A 569 -15.80 25.64 -3.23
N LEU A 570 -15.16 26.56 -2.50
CA LEU A 570 -14.28 26.22 -1.39
C LEU A 570 -15.02 25.42 -0.29
N GLU A 571 -16.16 25.89 0.18
CA GLU A 571 -16.96 25.17 1.19
C GLU A 571 -17.40 23.80 0.69
N THR A 572 -17.85 23.71 -0.57
CA THR A 572 -18.24 22.45 -1.23
C THR A 572 -17.07 21.47 -1.28
N VAL A 573 -15.86 21.93 -1.63
CA VAL A 573 -14.66 21.09 -1.64
C VAL A 573 -14.25 20.66 -0.23
N LEU A 574 -14.32 21.55 0.77
CA LEU A 574 -13.98 21.21 2.15
C LEU A 574 -14.91 20.13 2.71
N ARG A 575 -16.23 20.28 2.55
CA ARG A 575 -17.23 19.25 2.91
C ARG A 575 -16.99 17.94 2.14
N THR A 576 -16.56 18.02 0.88
CA THR A 576 -16.21 16.84 0.07
C THR A 576 -15.00 16.11 0.65
N ILE A 577 -13.92 16.81 0.98
CA ILE A 577 -12.70 16.21 1.56
C ILE A 577 -12.96 15.69 2.98
N GLU A 578 -13.80 16.37 3.77
CA GLU A 578 -14.24 15.89 5.09
C GLU A 578 -15.00 14.55 5.02
N SER A 579 -15.74 14.30 3.94
CA SER A 579 -16.40 13.00 3.70
C SER A 579 -15.45 11.86 3.31
N PHE A 580 -14.24 12.20 2.84
CA PHE A 580 -13.30 11.22 2.30
C PHE A 580 -12.56 10.44 3.40
N PRO A 581 -12.09 9.21 3.10
CA PRO A 581 -11.18 8.46 3.95
C PRO A 581 -9.91 9.23 4.34
N PRO A 582 -9.37 9.06 5.56
CA PRO A 582 -8.04 9.56 5.92
C PRO A 582 -6.93 9.05 4.98
N ILE A 583 -5.88 9.85 4.78
CA ILE A 583 -4.70 9.47 3.99
C ILE A 583 -3.81 8.54 4.83
N VAL A 584 -3.50 8.94 6.07
CA VAL A 584 -2.77 8.14 7.06
C VAL A 584 -3.62 7.89 8.30
N PHE A 585 -3.29 6.86 9.08
CA PHE A 585 -4.01 6.53 10.30
C PHE A 585 -3.27 6.98 11.56
N ALA A 586 -4.03 7.29 12.62
CA ALA A 586 -3.50 7.58 13.96
C ALA A 586 -2.55 6.49 14.49
N GLY A 587 -2.82 5.21 14.19
CA GLY A 587 -1.92 4.10 14.52
C GLY A 587 -0.55 4.21 13.85
N GLU A 588 -0.50 4.62 12.58
CA GLU A 588 0.74 4.80 11.83
C GLU A 588 1.52 6.03 12.35
N ALA A 589 0.83 7.12 12.69
CA ALA A 589 1.43 8.32 13.27
C ALA A 589 2.05 8.05 14.66
N ARG A 590 1.36 7.31 15.55
CA ARG A 590 1.91 6.85 16.85
C ARG A 590 3.13 5.96 16.68
N SER A 591 3.05 5.01 15.74
CA SER A 591 4.19 4.16 15.38
C SER A 591 5.37 4.99 14.88
N LEU A 592 5.15 6.07 14.12
CA LEU A 592 6.24 6.99 13.77
C LEU A 592 6.78 7.73 15.00
N GLU A 593 5.93 8.25 15.87
CA GLU A 593 6.31 8.96 17.11
C GLU A 593 7.24 8.12 17.98
N GLU A 594 6.85 6.91 18.32
CA GLU A 594 7.68 6.00 19.12
C GLU A 594 9.00 5.61 18.42
N ARG A 595 9.02 5.58 17.08
CA ARG A 595 10.26 5.35 16.30
C ARG A 595 11.18 6.55 16.45
N LEU A 596 10.66 7.76 16.26
CA LEU A 596 11.40 9.01 16.49
C LEU A 596 11.88 9.12 17.94
N GLY A 597 11.13 8.59 18.91
CA GLY A 597 11.55 8.47 20.31
C GLY A 597 12.86 7.69 20.46
N GLN A 598 13.03 6.59 19.70
CA GLN A 598 14.30 5.86 19.67
C GLN A 598 15.44 6.66 19.03
N ALA A 599 15.17 7.54 18.06
CA ALA A 599 16.18 8.42 17.49
C ALA A 599 16.58 9.57 18.44
N ALA A 600 15.63 10.16 19.16
CA ALA A 600 15.91 11.14 20.22
C ALA A 600 16.79 10.55 21.35
N LEU A 601 16.66 9.24 21.61
CA LEU A 601 17.45 8.50 22.60
C LEU A 601 18.77 7.92 22.02
N GLY A 602 19.08 8.12 20.74
CA GLY A 602 20.30 7.62 20.09
C GLY A 602 20.28 6.13 19.70
N ASN A 603 19.15 5.44 19.88
CA ASN A 603 18.97 4.01 19.56
C ASN A 603 18.60 3.76 18.09
N ALA A 604 18.27 4.79 17.32
CA ALA A 604 17.92 4.72 15.91
C ALA A 604 18.37 6.00 15.18
N PHE A 605 18.35 5.98 13.84
CA PHE A 605 18.68 7.14 13.01
C PHE A 605 17.54 7.44 12.01
N LEU A 606 17.14 8.70 11.88
CA LEU A 606 16.12 9.13 10.93
C LEU A 606 16.73 9.49 9.58
N LEU A 607 16.27 8.81 8.53
CA LEU A 607 16.45 9.20 7.13
C LEU A 607 15.11 9.75 6.61
N GLN A 608 15.02 11.08 6.48
CA GLN A 608 13.90 11.75 5.83
C GLN A 608 14.31 12.24 4.44
N GLY A 609 13.55 11.92 3.38
CA GLY A 609 13.91 12.36 2.03
C GLY A 609 12.83 12.25 0.96
N GLY A 610 12.97 13.05 -0.09
CA GLY A 610 12.08 13.11 -1.27
C GLY A 610 12.07 14.52 -1.87
N ASP A 611 11.00 14.91 -2.56
CA ASP A 611 10.93 16.21 -3.25
C ASP A 611 10.81 17.42 -2.30
N CYS A 612 11.25 18.59 -2.77
CA CYS A 612 10.99 19.85 -2.09
C CYS A 612 9.48 20.17 -2.14
N ALA A 613 8.87 20.13 -3.32
CA ALA A 613 7.43 20.25 -3.57
C ALA A 613 7.01 19.24 -4.64
N GLU A 614 5.82 18.66 -4.50
CA GLU A 614 5.26 17.73 -5.49
C GLU A 614 4.44 18.49 -6.53
N SER A 615 4.45 18.00 -7.78
CA SER A 615 3.65 18.58 -8.87
C SER A 615 2.68 17.56 -9.47
N PHE A 616 1.49 18.06 -9.79
CA PHE A 616 0.41 17.34 -10.47
C PHE A 616 0.79 16.83 -11.86
N LYS A 617 1.83 17.40 -12.48
CA LYS A 617 2.37 17.00 -13.79
C LYS A 617 3.37 15.85 -13.70
N GLU A 618 4.07 15.71 -12.58
CA GLU A 618 5.11 14.69 -12.36
C GLU A 618 4.58 13.43 -11.64
N PHE A 619 3.26 13.35 -11.45
CA PHE A 619 2.58 12.24 -10.79
C PHE A 619 2.52 11.01 -11.71
N ASN A 620 3.47 10.09 -11.53
CA ASN A 620 3.52 8.80 -12.20
C ASN A 620 4.13 7.72 -11.30
N ALA A 621 3.93 6.44 -11.65
CA ALA A 621 4.40 5.31 -10.85
C ALA A 621 5.94 5.20 -10.77
N ASP A 622 6.63 5.49 -11.88
CA ASP A 622 8.08 5.34 -12.00
C ASP A 622 8.83 6.30 -11.07
N LYS A 623 8.44 7.58 -11.03
CA LYS A 623 9.05 8.59 -10.15
C LYS A 623 8.87 8.22 -8.66
N VAL A 624 7.70 7.70 -8.29
CA VAL A 624 7.44 7.19 -6.93
C VAL A 624 8.33 5.98 -6.64
N ARG A 625 8.37 5.00 -7.54
CA ARG A 625 9.23 3.81 -7.44
C ARG A 625 10.71 4.17 -7.27
N ASP A 626 11.21 5.07 -8.10
CA ASP A 626 12.64 5.37 -8.17
C ASP A 626 13.09 6.21 -6.97
N THR A 627 12.25 7.14 -6.51
CA THR A 627 12.53 7.91 -5.28
C THR A 627 12.46 7.02 -4.04
N PHE A 628 11.51 6.07 -4.00
CA PHE A 628 11.45 5.05 -2.94
C PHE A 628 12.65 4.10 -2.98
N ARG A 629 13.11 3.70 -4.17
CA ARG A 629 14.32 2.90 -4.38
C ARG A 629 15.56 3.59 -3.77
N VAL A 630 15.80 4.87 -4.06
CA VAL A 630 16.93 5.61 -3.46
C VAL A 630 16.82 5.64 -1.93
N LEU A 631 15.63 5.93 -1.37
CA LEU A 631 15.40 5.92 0.08
C LEU A 631 15.69 4.55 0.72
N LEU A 632 15.30 3.45 0.05
CA LEU A 632 15.61 2.09 0.50
C LEU A 632 17.12 1.79 0.44
N GLN A 633 17.78 2.09 -0.68
CA GLN A 633 19.21 1.86 -0.88
C GLN A 633 20.05 2.59 0.18
N MET A 634 19.80 3.89 0.38
CA MET A 634 20.41 4.68 1.45
C MET A 634 20.16 4.07 2.83
N SER A 635 18.92 3.61 3.11
CA SER A 635 18.61 3.01 4.41
C SER A 635 19.40 1.74 4.69
N VAL A 636 19.69 0.91 3.68
CA VAL A 636 20.52 -0.30 3.82
C VAL A 636 21.98 0.07 4.09
N VAL A 637 22.53 1.06 3.38
CA VAL A 637 23.88 1.59 3.63
C VAL A 637 24.01 2.11 5.07
N LEU A 638 23.05 2.90 5.53
CA LEU A 638 23.01 3.46 6.89
C LEU A 638 22.84 2.38 7.97
N MET A 639 21.89 1.45 7.80
CA MET A 639 21.67 0.36 8.77
C MET A 639 22.90 -0.53 8.92
N PHE A 640 23.54 -0.87 7.80
CA PHE A 640 24.71 -1.74 7.81
C PHE A 640 25.96 -1.01 8.36
N GLY A 641 26.32 0.14 7.78
CA GLY A 641 27.54 0.83 8.15
C GLY A 641 27.47 1.46 9.55
N GLY A 642 26.35 2.10 9.89
CA GLY A 642 26.10 2.65 11.24
C GLY A 642 25.70 1.60 12.29
N GLN A 643 25.37 0.37 11.87
CA GLN A 643 24.94 -0.75 12.73
C GLN A 643 23.75 -0.42 13.66
N MET A 644 22.77 0.34 13.17
CA MET A 644 21.59 0.73 13.97
C MET A 644 20.31 0.81 13.13
N PRO A 645 19.11 0.68 13.74
CA PRO A 645 17.85 0.82 13.04
C PRO A 645 17.69 2.18 12.35
N VAL A 646 17.28 2.17 11.08
CA VAL A 646 16.99 3.40 10.31
C VAL A 646 15.49 3.59 10.12
N ILE A 647 14.99 4.70 10.63
CA ILE A 647 13.61 5.17 10.45
C ILE A 647 13.56 5.87 9.08
N LYS A 648 12.58 5.51 8.26
CA LYS A 648 12.40 6.06 6.91
C LYS A 648 11.17 6.94 6.87
N VAL A 649 11.33 8.21 6.47
CA VAL A 649 10.21 9.15 6.28
C VAL A 649 10.28 9.72 4.86
N GLY A 650 9.34 9.32 4.01
CA GLY A 650 9.22 9.84 2.66
C GLY A 650 8.63 11.26 2.64
N ARG A 651 9.24 12.17 1.87
CA ARG A 651 8.63 13.45 1.48
C ARG A 651 7.82 13.26 0.20
N MET A 652 6.78 12.45 0.29
CA MET A 652 6.03 11.93 -0.86
C MET A 652 4.56 11.75 -0.47
N GLY A 653 3.64 12.11 -1.35
CA GLY A 653 2.21 11.98 -1.15
C GLY A 653 1.61 13.02 -0.20
N GLY A 654 2.05 14.29 -0.24
CA GLY A 654 1.43 15.36 0.56
C GLY A 654 1.97 16.78 0.37
N GLN A 655 3.08 16.99 -0.33
CA GLN A 655 3.75 18.30 -0.42
C GLN A 655 3.28 19.16 -1.60
N PHE A 656 1.97 19.35 -1.73
CA PHE A 656 1.37 20.13 -2.82
C PHE A 656 1.19 21.64 -2.51
N ALA A 657 1.64 22.11 -1.35
CA ALA A 657 1.58 23.52 -0.95
C ALA A 657 2.93 24.03 -0.40
N LYS A 658 3.20 25.34 -0.54
CA LYS A 658 4.42 26.02 -0.06
C LYS A 658 4.14 27.46 0.41
N PRO A 659 4.66 27.86 1.59
CA PRO A 659 4.64 29.27 2.00
C PRO A 659 5.59 30.11 1.16
N ARG A 660 5.28 31.40 0.96
CA ARG A 660 6.09 32.34 0.15
C ARG A 660 6.54 33.54 0.98
N SER A 661 7.69 34.12 0.60
CA SER A 661 8.23 35.35 1.18
C SER A 661 7.52 36.62 0.71
N SER A 662 6.95 36.59 -0.50
CA SER A 662 6.14 37.66 -1.08
C SER A 662 4.82 37.06 -1.58
N PRO A 663 3.67 37.73 -1.36
CA PRO A 663 2.38 37.31 -1.93
C PRO A 663 2.33 37.42 -3.46
N PHE A 664 3.22 38.21 -4.07
CA PHE A 664 3.29 38.44 -5.51
C PHE A 664 4.64 38.02 -6.11
N GLU A 665 4.62 37.70 -7.40
CA GLU A 665 5.77 37.49 -8.29
C GLU A 665 5.64 38.48 -9.45
N GLU A 666 6.74 39.10 -9.87
CA GLU A 666 6.75 40.10 -10.95
C GLU A 666 7.75 39.69 -12.03
N LYS A 667 7.32 39.75 -13.29
CA LYS A 667 8.12 39.47 -14.50
C LYS A 667 7.71 40.43 -15.59
N ASP A 668 8.70 41.05 -16.23
CA ASP A 668 8.51 41.95 -17.39
C ASP A 668 7.48 43.07 -17.15
N GLY A 669 7.42 43.58 -15.91
CA GLY A 669 6.48 44.62 -15.46
C GLY A 669 5.06 44.13 -15.13
N VAL A 670 4.76 42.85 -15.34
CA VAL A 670 3.49 42.22 -14.96
C VAL A 670 3.63 41.59 -13.57
N LYS A 671 2.69 41.91 -12.68
CA LYS A 671 2.69 41.45 -11.28
C LYS A 671 1.51 40.52 -11.01
N LEU A 672 1.80 39.25 -10.72
CA LEU A 672 0.79 38.21 -10.47
C LEU A 672 0.89 37.63 -9.06
N THR A 673 -0.17 36.97 -8.60
CA THR A 673 -0.13 36.17 -7.36
C THR A 673 0.95 35.09 -7.47
N ASN A 674 1.70 34.92 -6.38
CA ASN A 674 2.81 33.98 -6.36
C ASN A 674 2.31 32.53 -6.39
N TYR A 675 3.08 31.63 -7.01
CA TYR A 675 2.77 30.20 -7.00
C TYR A 675 2.89 29.66 -5.57
N ARG A 676 1.81 29.09 -5.01
CA ARG A 676 1.77 28.55 -3.64
C ARG A 676 1.75 27.01 -3.60
N GLY A 677 2.00 26.36 -4.74
CA GLY A 677 1.94 24.91 -4.90
C GLY A 677 0.68 24.47 -5.65
N ASP A 678 0.75 23.31 -6.31
CA ASP A 678 -0.29 22.83 -7.23
C ASP A 678 -1.66 22.60 -6.56
N ALA A 679 -1.72 22.38 -5.24
CA ALA A 679 -2.97 22.32 -4.48
C ALA A 679 -3.68 23.69 -4.32
N VAL A 680 -3.00 24.80 -4.64
CA VAL A 680 -3.54 26.15 -4.51
C VAL A 680 -3.76 26.77 -5.89
N ASN A 681 -2.70 26.92 -6.69
CA ASN A 681 -2.75 27.57 -8.00
C ASN A 681 -1.75 26.92 -8.98
N GLY A 682 -1.83 27.28 -10.27
CA GLY A 682 -0.98 26.74 -11.34
C GLY A 682 0.42 27.36 -11.36
N TYR A 683 1.41 26.55 -11.76
CA TYR A 683 2.82 26.97 -11.81
C TYR A 683 3.11 28.08 -12.83
N ALA A 684 2.54 28.00 -14.03
CA ALA A 684 2.81 28.94 -15.12
C ALA A 684 2.54 30.40 -14.70
N PHE A 685 3.31 31.33 -15.24
CA PHE A 685 3.13 32.77 -14.99
C PHE A 685 2.03 33.31 -15.91
N ASP A 686 0.80 32.93 -15.60
CA ASP A 686 -0.43 33.25 -16.34
C ASP A 686 -1.49 33.74 -15.35
N GLU A 687 -2.24 34.78 -15.72
CA GLU A 687 -3.19 35.44 -14.83
C GLU A 687 -4.28 34.49 -14.33
N LYS A 688 -4.86 33.68 -15.21
CA LYS A 688 -5.93 32.73 -14.87
C LYS A 688 -5.41 31.59 -14.01
N LEU A 689 -4.25 31.03 -14.38
CA LEU A 689 -3.64 29.92 -13.64
C LEU A 689 -3.14 30.33 -12.25
N ARG A 690 -2.83 31.61 -12.01
CA ARG A 690 -2.40 32.09 -10.68
C ARG A 690 -3.54 32.38 -9.69
N ILE A 691 -4.79 32.35 -10.14
CA ILE A 691 -5.97 32.39 -9.26
C ILE A 691 -6.03 31.10 -8.41
N PRO A 692 -6.21 31.18 -7.08
CA PRO A 692 -6.44 30.01 -6.25
C PRO A 692 -7.74 29.27 -6.61
N ASP A 693 -7.65 27.96 -6.86
CA ASP A 693 -8.77 27.10 -7.22
C ASP A 693 -8.93 25.99 -6.17
N PRO A 694 -10.08 25.92 -5.45
CA PRO A 694 -10.25 24.96 -4.38
C PRO A 694 -10.30 23.51 -4.87
N HIS A 695 -10.77 23.22 -6.10
CA HIS A 695 -10.89 21.86 -6.61
C HIS A 695 -9.53 21.14 -6.74
N ARG A 696 -8.44 21.90 -6.80
CA ARG A 696 -7.07 21.37 -6.72
C ARG A 696 -6.80 20.58 -5.45
N MET A 697 -7.44 20.89 -4.33
CA MET A 697 -7.29 20.13 -3.08
C MET A 697 -7.81 18.70 -3.20
N ILE A 698 -8.89 18.47 -3.98
CA ILE A 698 -9.39 17.11 -4.28
C ILE A 698 -8.33 16.34 -5.07
N ARG A 699 -7.72 16.96 -6.08
CA ARG A 699 -6.64 16.34 -6.88
C ARG A 699 -5.41 16.04 -6.03
N ALA A 700 -5.02 16.94 -5.13
CA ALA A 700 -3.93 16.71 -4.19
C ALA A 700 -4.20 15.49 -3.30
N TYR A 701 -5.39 15.41 -2.71
CA TYR A 701 -5.83 14.23 -1.94
C TYR A 701 -5.72 12.94 -2.77
N THR A 702 -6.27 12.91 -3.99
CA THR A 702 -6.21 11.73 -4.87
C THR A 702 -4.77 11.27 -5.13
N GLN A 703 -3.88 12.21 -5.44
CA GLN A 703 -2.48 11.91 -5.74
C GLN A 703 -1.71 11.45 -4.49
N SER A 704 -1.95 12.07 -3.33
CA SER A 704 -1.41 11.65 -2.04
C SER A 704 -1.71 10.18 -1.73
N VAL A 705 -2.99 9.82 -1.81
CA VAL A 705 -3.49 8.47 -1.52
C VAL A 705 -2.95 7.44 -2.53
N ALA A 706 -2.87 7.78 -3.81
CA ALA A 706 -2.30 6.90 -4.84
C ALA A 706 -0.81 6.62 -4.60
N THR A 707 -0.03 7.66 -4.30
CA THR A 707 1.38 7.55 -3.94
C THR A 707 1.56 6.66 -2.70
N LEU A 708 0.73 6.84 -1.66
CA LEU A 708 0.82 6.03 -0.44
C LEU A 708 0.43 4.56 -0.67
N ASN A 709 -0.59 4.28 -1.47
CA ASN A 709 -0.93 2.91 -1.90
C ASN A 709 0.23 2.23 -2.61
N LEU A 710 0.85 2.93 -3.57
CA LEU A 710 1.96 2.39 -4.34
C LEU A 710 3.18 2.11 -3.44
N LEU A 711 3.50 3.00 -2.51
CA LEU A 711 4.56 2.81 -1.51
C LEU A 711 4.27 1.61 -0.59
N ARG A 712 3.03 1.45 -0.10
CA ARG A 712 2.60 0.29 0.71
C ARG A 712 2.72 -1.01 -0.09
N ALA A 713 2.26 -1.01 -1.35
CA ALA A 713 2.32 -2.17 -2.24
C ALA A 713 3.77 -2.56 -2.62
N PHE A 714 4.69 -1.60 -2.75
CA PHE A 714 6.12 -1.90 -2.91
C PHE A 714 6.76 -2.48 -1.64
N ALA A 715 6.31 -2.05 -0.46
CA ALA A 715 6.79 -2.59 0.81
C ALA A 715 6.34 -4.04 1.05
N THR A 716 5.09 -4.39 0.72
CA THR A 716 4.52 -5.73 0.91
C THR A 716 4.75 -6.68 -0.26
N GLY A 717 4.71 -6.18 -1.50
CA GLY A 717 4.77 -6.97 -2.74
C GLY A 717 6.17 -7.47 -3.14
N GLY A 718 7.14 -7.48 -2.24
CA GLY A 718 8.50 -7.97 -2.49
C GLY A 718 9.42 -7.04 -3.29
N TYR A 719 8.98 -5.83 -3.66
CA TYR A 719 9.87 -4.85 -4.29
C TYR A 719 10.95 -4.36 -3.31
N ALA A 720 10.59 -4.15 -2.04
CA ALA A 720 11.50 -3.78 -0.96
C ALA A 720 12.30 -4.96 -0.35
N ALA A 721 12.31 -6.14 -0.97
CA ALA A 721 13.03 -7.31 -0.46
C ALA A 721 14.54 -7.04 -0.36
N ILE A 722 15.12 -7.29 0.82
CA ILE A 722 16.51 -6.89 1.16
C ILE A 722 17.54 -7.35 0.12
N GLN A 723 17.45 -8.60 -0.36
CA GLN A 723 18.33 -9.14 -1.40
C GLN A 723 18.36 -8.27 -2.68
N ARG A 724 17.19 -7.76 -3.09
CA ARG A 724 17.05 -6.90 -4.27
C ARG A 724 17.62 -5.50 -4.03
N VAL A 725 17.43 -4.95 -2.82
CA VAL A 725 18.01 -3.65 -2.45
C VAL A 725 19.54 -3.73 -2.42
N THR A 726 20.12 -4.84 -1.97
CA THR A 726 21.57 -5.04 -1.99
C THR A 726 22.10 -5.19 -3.42
N GLN A 727 21.41 -5.90 -4.32
CA GLN A 727 21.81 -5.97 -5.73
C GLN A 727 21.94 -4.57 -6.34
N TRP A 728 20.94 -3.69 -6.14
CA TRP A 728 21.00 -2.31 -6.63
C TRP A 728 22.17 -1.49 -6.08
N ASN A 729 22.72 -1.85 -4.92
CA ASN A 729 23.90 -1.21 -4.34
C ASN A 729 25.21 -1.76 -4.92
N LEU A 730 25.25 -3.03 -5.33
CA LEU A 730 26.39 -3.63 -6.03
C LEU A 730 26.53 -3.05 -7.44
N ASP A 731 25.40 -2.96 -8.18
CA ASP A 731 25.33 -2.37 -9.51
C ASP A 731 25.89 -0.91 -9.54
N PHE A 732 25.83 -0.22 -8.40
CA PHE A 732 26.39 1.12 -8.20
C PHE A 732 27.91 1.09 -7.96
N THR A 733 28.43 0.19 -7.11
CA THR A 733 29.86 0.19 -6.75
C THR A 733 30.76 -0.43 -7.82
N GLU A 734 30.23 -1.26 -8.74
CA GLU A 734 30.97 -1.71 -9.93
C GLU A 734 31.48 -0.56 -10.82
N GLN A 735 30.98 0.68 -10.61
CA GLN A 735 31.45 1.88 -11.30
C GLN A 735 32.63 2.60 -10.62
N GLY A 736 33.17 2.10 -9.49
CA GLY A 736 34.40 2.66 -8.90
C GLY A 736 34.97 1.95 -7.65
N ASP A 737 36.29 1.80 -7.63
CA ASP A 737 37.04 0.95 -6.69
C ASP A 737 36.85 1.27 -5.20
N LYS A 738 36.64 2.54 -4.84
CA LYS A 738 36.72 3.03 -3.44
C LYS A 738 35.62 2.49 -2.52
N TYR A 739 34.48 2.04 -3.05
CA TYR A 739 33.31 1.63 -2.26
C TYR A 739 32.98 0.12 -2.35
N ASN A 740 33.64 -0.62 -3.25
CA ASN A 740 33.38 -2.05 -3.47
C ASN A 740 33.60 -2.93 -2.23
N GLU A 741 34.62 -2.64 -1.41
CA GLU A 741 34.87 -3.41 -0.18
C GLU A 741 33.73 -3.27 0.84
N LEU A 742 33.09 -2.11 0.90
CA LEU A 742 31.99 -1.85 1.83
C LEU A 742 30.68 -2.50 1.35
N ALA A 743 30.40 -2.45 0.04
CA ALA A 743 29.24 -3.11 -0.56
C ALA A 743 29.32 -4.65 -0.48
N ASN A 744 30.49 -5.24 -0.70
CA ASN A 744 30.68 -6.69 -0.56
C ASN A 744 30.40 -7.18 0.87
N ARG A 745 30.72 -6.38 1.89
CA ARG A 745 30.42 -6.70 3.30
C ARG A 745 28.95 -6.55 3.68
N VAL A 746 28.17 -5.74 2.94
CA VAL A 746 26.69 -5.69 3.11
C VAL A 746 26.09 -7.06 2.80
N ASN A 747 26.57 -7.74 1.74
CA ASN A 747 26.09 -9.06 1.32
C ASN A 747 26.23 -10.13 2.42
N GLU A 748 27.35 -10.15 3.14
CA GLU A 748 27.60 -11.14 4.21
C GLU A 748 26.69 -10.93 5.43
N ALA A 749 26.32 -9.68 5.76
CA ALA A 749 25.52 -9.36 6.94
C ALA A 749 24.00 -9.48 6.73
N LEU A 750 23.51 -9.74 5.51
CA LEU A 750 22.08 -9.89 5.23
C LEU A 750 21.44 -11.05 6.02
N GLY A 751 22.22 -12.07 6.38
CA GLY A 751 21.77 -13.17 7.23
C GLY A 751 21.43 -12.77 8.67
N PHE A 752 21.95 -11.64 9.16
CA PHE A 752 21.71 -11.17 10.54
C PHE A 752 20.48 -10.25 10.65
N MET A 753 20.23 -9.43 9.63
CA MET A 753 19.17 -8.41 9.64
C MET A 753 17.73 -8.99 9.63
N ALA A 754 17.56 -10.25 9.26
CA ALA A 754 16.26 -10.94 9.27
C ALA A 754 15.68 -11.14 10.69
N ALA A 755 16.47 -10.95 11.75
CA ALA A 755 16.07 -11.19 13.14
C ALA A 755 15.58 -9.95 13.91
N CYS A 756 15.66 -8.74 13.35
CA CYS A 756 15.46 -7.48 14.09
C CYS A 756 14.14 -6.75 13.74
N ALA A 757 13.00 -7.40 13.98
CA ALA A 757 11.67 -6.78 13.85
C ALA A 757 11.13 -6.38 15.24
N LEU A 758 11.25 -5.09 15.59
CA LEU A 758 10.71 -4.55 16.85
C LEU A 758 9.19 -4.32 16.76
N THR A 759 8.46 -4.87 17.72
CA THR A 759 7.00 -4.93 17.87
C THR A 759 6.45 -3.82 18.79
N ARG A 760 5.12 -3.66 18.88
CA ARG A 760 4.42 -2.53 19.55
C ARG A 760 3.03 -2.88 20.08
N GLU A 761 2.60 -2.16 21.12
CA GLU A 761 1.24 -2.17 21.68
C GLU A 761 0.28 -1.16 21.00
N ASP A 762 -1.03 -1.40 21.12
CA ASP A 762 -2.10 -0.47 20.72
C ASP A 762 -3.16 -0.34 21.83
N SER A 763 -3.59 0.88 22.11
CA SER A 763 -4.97 1.15 22.55
C SER A 763 -5.41 2.57 22.14
N THR A 764 -6.71 2.78 21.95
CA THR A 764 -7.30 4.01 21.42
C THR A 764 -7.37 5.14 22.48
N THR A 765 -6.59 6.21 22.28
CA THR A 765 -6.35 7.26 23.30
C THR A 765 -7.33 8.44 23.30
N GLY A 766 -8.33 8.48 22.41
CA GLY A 766 -9.27 9.60 22.31
C GLY A 766 -8.67 10.93 21.81
N LEU A 767 -7.43 10.92 21.33
CA LEU A 767 -6.73 12.12 20.83
C LEU A 767 -7.06 12.41 19.35
N TYR A 768 -7.07 13.68 18.98
CA TYR A 768 -7.18 14.10 17.58
C TYR A 768 -5.87 13.85 16.82
N TYR A 769 -5.97 13.44 15.56
CA TYR A 769 -4.83 13.34 14.63
C TYR A 769 -5.18 14.01 13.32
N ASP A 770 -4.25 14.80 12.78
CA ASP A 770 -4.30 15.21 11.39
C ASP A 770 -3.94 14.00 10.52
N CYS A 771 -4.91 13.51 9.77
CA CYS A 771 -4.76 12.30 8.98
C CYS A 771 -4.26 12.58 7.54
N SER A 772 -3.71 13.76 7.26
CA SER A 772 -3.08 14.10 5.98
C SER A 772 -1.66 13.55 5.82
N ALA A 773 -0.89 13.43 6.91
CA ALA A 773 0.48 12.90 6.89
C ALA A 773 0.93 12.30 8.24
N HIS A 774 1.83 11.32 8.19
CA HIS A 774 2.38 10.64 9.38
C HIS A 774 3.09 11.58 10.36
N MET A 775 3.68 12.65 9.83
CA MET A 775 4.41 13.69 10.54
C MET A 775 4.13 15.03 9.86
N LEU A 776 3.82 16.04 10.65
CA LEU A 776 3.64 17.42 10.18
C LEU A 776 4.91 18.23 10.45
N TRP A 777 5.04 19.43 9.87
CA TRP A 777 6.08 20.36 10.31
C TRP A 777 5.73 21.83 10.07
N VAL A 778 6.31 22.70 10.90
CA VAL A 778 6.29 24.16 10.72
C VAL A 778 7.66 24.67 10.30
N GLY A 779 7.66 25.77 9.57
CA GLY A 779 8.87 26.51 9.22
C GLY A 779 8.80 27.94 9.73
N GLU A 780 9.88 28.70 9.53
CA GLU A 780 10.04 30.11 9.95
C GLU A 780 8.83 31.01 9.66
N ARG A 781 8.07 30.76 8.59
CA ARG A 781 6.87 31.54 8.20
C ARG A 781 5.55 31.05 8.81
N THR A 782 5.55 29.91 9.50
CA THR A 782 4.36 29.25 10.07
C THR A 782 4.53 28.79 11.52
N ARG A 783 5.64 29.16 12.19
CA ARG A 783 5.97 28.74 13.57
C ARG A 783 5.79 29.83 14.63
N GLN A 784 5.05 30.90 14.33
CA GLN A 784 4.78 32.00 15.26
C GLN A 784 3.91 31.50 16.43
N LEU A 785 4.29 31.84 17.66
CA LEU A 785 3.69 31.30 18.89
C LEU A 785 2.18 31.59 19.03
N ASP A 786 1.71 32.71 18.46
CA ASP A 786 0.31 33.15 18.45
C ASP A 786 -0.44 32.78 17.16
N GLY A 787 0.24 32.19 16.17
CA GLY A 787 -0.29 31.91 14.85
C GLY A 787 -1.17 30.66 14.75
N ALA A 788 -2.08 30.66 13.77
CA ALA A 788 -3.05 29.59 13.53
C ALA A 788 -2.43 28.18 13.41
N HIS A 789 -1.25 28.07 12.79
CA HIS A 789 -0.57 26.78 12.61
C HIS A 789 -0.13 26.16 13.95
N VAL A 790 0.38 26.97 14.89
CA VAL A 790 0.81 26.49 16.22
C VAL A 790 -0.43 26.15 17.08
N GLU A 791 -1.49 26.95 16.99
CA GLU A 791 -2.77 26.69 17.65
C GLU A 791 -3.47 25.41 17.16
N PHE A 792 -3.37 25.10 15.86
CA PHE A 792 -3.84 23.81 15.32
C PHE A 792 -2.97 22.65 15.82
N LEU A 793 -1.64 22.78 15.69
CA LEU A 793 -0.70 21.70 15.99
C LEU A 793 -0.60 21.31 17.46
N ARG A 794 -0.86 22.22 18.40
CA ARG A 794 -0.87 21.90 19.84
C ARG A 794 -1.99 20.92 20.25
N GLY A 795 -3.03 20.76 19.42
CA GLY A 795 -4.16 19.87 19.71
C GLY A 795 -4.17 18.52 18.98
N VAL A 796 -3.36 18.35 17.93
CA VAL A 796 -3.22 17.06 17.23
C VAL A 796 -2.07 16.24 17.80
N ALA A 797 -2.20 14.91 17.80
CA ALA A 797 -1.25 13.97 18.41
C ALA A 797 -0.17 13.41 17.46
N ASN A 798 -0.07 13.94 16.23
CA ASN A 798 1.00 13.60 15.27
C ASN A 798 2.41 14.04 15.74
N PRO A 799 3.50 13.35 15.35
CA PRO A 799 4.84 13.92 15.37
C PRO A 799 4.94 15.26 14.62
N ILE A 800 5.68 16.22 15.18
CA ILE A 800 5.85 17.58 14.63
C ILE A 800 7.32 17.92 14.41
N GLY A 801 7.65 18.29 13.18
CA GLY A 801 8.92 18.91 12.82
C GLY A 801 8.91 20.43 13.04
N ILE A 802 10.01 20.98 13.55
CA ILE A 802 10.22 22.44 13.68
C ILE A 802 11.48 22.79 12.90
N LYS A 803 11.35 23.49 11.76
CA LYS A 803 12.52 23.98 11.02
C LYS A 803 13.11 25.25 11.67
N VAL A 804 14.41 25.21 11.98
CA VAL A 804 15.15 26.31 12.63
C VAL A 804 16.32 26.78 11.77
N SER A 805 16.43 28.11 11.61
CA SER A 805 17.52 28.82 10.94
C SER A 805 18.50 29.39 11.99
N GLU A 806 19.62 29.94 11.53
CA GLU A 806 20.65 30.62 12.32
C GLU A 806 20.15 31.82 13.15
N LYS A 807 18.90 32.23 12.90
CA LYS A 807 18.17 33.32 13.57
C LYS A 807 17.27 32.83 14.72
N MET A 808 17.21 31.53 14.99
CA MET A 808 16.36 30.97 16.04
C MET A 808 16.85 31.40 17.43
N ASP A 809 16.01 32.10 18.20
CA ASP A 809 16.30 32.34 19.61
C ASP A 809 16.12 31.03 20.43
N PRO A 810 17.08 30.66 21.30
CA PRO A 810 16.97 29.43 22.09
C PRO A 810 15.78 29.40 23.06
N ASN A 811 15.36 30.54 23.62
CA ASN A 811 14.22 30.60 24.54
C ASN A 811 12.89 30.54 23.79
N GLU A 812 12.82 31.14 22.59
CA GLU A 812 11.69 30.98 21.68
C GLU A 812 11.51 29.53 21.24
N LEU A 813 12.61 28.80 20.97
CA LEU A 813 12.57 27.36 20.66
C LEU A 813 11.99 26.55 21.82
N VAL A 814 12.46 26.76 23.05
CA VAL A 814 11.93 26.07 24.25
C VAL A 814 10.43 26.35 24.41
N LYS A 815 10.00 27.61 24.36
CA LYS A 815 8.57 27.97 24.45
C LYS A 815 7.72 27.30 23.37
N LEU A 816 8.22 27.21 22.14
CA LEU A 816 7.51 26.53 21.04
C LEU A 816 7.42 25.01 21.29
N ILE A 817 8.46 24.40 21.86
CA ILE A 817 8.44 22.99 22.27
C ILE A 817 7.42 22.78 23.39
N ASP A 818 7.40 23.62 24.42
CA ASP A 818 6.46 23.52 25.55
C ASP A 818 4.99 23.57 25.09
N ILE A 819 4.68 24.43 24.10
CA ILE A 819 3.33 24.55 23.52
C ILE A 819 2.94 23.31 22.72
N LEU A 820 3.87 22.72 21.96
CA LEU A 820 3.60 21.61 21.03
C LEU A 820 3.79 20.22 21.65
N ASN A 821 4.51 20.13 22.77
CA ASN A 821 4.80 18.91 23.53
C ASN A 821 4.75 19.16 25.06
N PRO A 822 3.60 19.60 25.62
CA PRO A 822 3.48 19.90 27.05
C PRO A 822 3.68 18.66 27.96
N GLN A 823 3.66 17.46 27.40
CA GLN A 823 3.91 16.19 28.10
C GLN A 823 5.38 15.71 27.97
N ASN A 824 6.24 16.46 27.27
CA ASN A 824 7.64 16.10 26.99
C ASN A 824 7.82 14.65 26.47
N LYS A 825 6.91 14.21 25.60
CA LYS A 825 6.91 12.84 25.07
C LYS A 825 8.07 12.67 24.08
N PRO A 826 8.95 11.65 24.22
CA PRO A 826 10.01 11.39 23.26
C PRO A 826 9.47 11.12 21.85
N GLY A 827 10.11 11.68 20.83
CA GLY A 827 9.72 11.49 19.43
C GLY A 827 8.57 12.35 18.92
N ARG A 828 7.87 13.05 19.82
CA ARG A 828 6.82 14.02 19.49
C ARG A 828 7.36 15.22 18.71
N ILE A 829 8.55 15.72 19.08
CA ILE A 829 9.19 16.86 18.41
C ILE A 829 10.48 16.43 17.71
N THR A 830 10.62 16.90 16.47
CA THR A 830 11.85 16.81 15.66
C THR A 830 12.32 18.22 15.31
N VAL A 831 13.49 18.64 15.79
CA VAL A 831 14.07 19.95 15.45
C VAL A 831 14.99 19.79 14.23
N ILE A 832 14.67 20.52 13.16
CA ILE A 832 15.30 20.38 11.84
C ILE A 832 16.15 21.64 11.57
N THR A 833 17.48 21.53 11.71
CA THR A 833 18.42 22.65 11.52
C THR A 833 18.74 22.87 10.05
N ARG A 834 18.72 24.12 9.59
CA ARG A 834 19.01 24.50 8.19
C ARG A 834 19.87 25.77 8.13
N MET A 835 21.16 25.66 8.47
CA MET A 835 21.99 26.82 8.83
C MET A 835 23.28 26.96 8.01
N GLY A 836 23.75 25.91 7.34
CA GLY A 836 25.10 25.85 6.77
C GLY A 836 26.15 25.44 7.80
N ALA A 837 27.23 24.79 7.36
CA ALA A 837 28.23 24.15 8.22
C ALA A 837 28.91 25.09 9.24
N GLU A 838 29.10 26.37 8.89
CA GLU A 838 29.73 27.37 9.75
C GLU A 838 28.78 27.81 10.88
N ASN A 839 27.57 28.24 10.54
CA ASN A 839 26.55 28.63 11.52
C ASN A 839 26.18 27.46 12.44
N LEU A 840 26.19 26.22 11.93
CA LEU A 840 25.93 25.04 12.73
C LEU A 840 26.97 24.93 13.86
N ARG A 841 28.27 25.06 13.56
CA ARG A 841 29.33 25.09 14.59
C ARG A 841 29.21 26.28 15.56
N LEU A 842 28.77 27.45 15.08
CA LEU A 842 28.71 28.68 15.88
C LEU A 842 27.43 28.86 16.72
N LYS A 843 26.29 28.29 16.30
CA LYS A 843 24.96 28.58 16.88
C LYS A 843 24.26 27.36 17.44
N PHE A 844 24.50 26.17 16.90
CA PHE A 844 23.81 24.96 17.32
C PHE A 844 24.09 24.54 18.78
N PRO A 845 25.31 24.70 19.34
CA PRO A 845 25.56 24.44 20.77
C PRO A 845 24.59 25.14 21.71
N TYR A 846 24.28 26.42 21.46
CA TYR A 846 23.35 27.20 22.28
C TYR A 846 21.91 26.68 22.22
N LEU A 847 21.49 26.13 21.08
CA LEU A 847 20.16 25.51 20.94
C LEU A 847 20.09 24.16 21.67
N ILE A 848 21.13 23.33 21.55
CA ILE A 848 21.24 22.07 22.29
C ILE A 848 21.24 22.35 23.81
N GLY A 849 22.05 23.32 24.25
CA GLY A 849 22.16 23.72 25.65
C GLY A 849 20.84 24.22 26.24
N ALA A 850 20.10 25.07 25.52
CA ALA A 850 18.81 25.56 25.99
C ALA A 850 17.74 24.46 26.09
N VAL A 851 17.61 23.62 25.05
CA VAL A 851 16.62 22.52 25.03
C VAL A 851 16.93 21.49 26.12
N ARG A 852 18.20 21.12 26.32
CA ARG A 852 18.62 20.23 27.41
C ARG A 852 18.47 20.86 28.79
N GLY A 853 18.78 22.16 28.93
CA GLY A 853 18.59 22.91 30.17
C GLY A 853 17.12 23.01 30.60
N ALA A 854 16.21 23.03 29.63
CA ALA A 854 14.77 22.92 29.87
C ALA A 854 14.26 21.48 30.10
N GLY A 855 15.14 20.47 30.04
CA GLY A 855 14.79 19.06 30.18
C GLY A 855 14.01 18.47 28.99
N GLN A 856 13.91 19.19 27.87
CA GLN A 856 13.08 18.80 26.73
C GLN A 856 13.74 17.73 25.85
N ILE A 857 12.97 16.71 25.47
CA ILE A 857 13.43 15.57 24.66
C ILE A 857 12.97 15.75 23.22
N VAL A 858 13.92 15.94 22.30
CA VAL A 858 13.67 16.17 20.87
C VAL A 858 14.55 15.28 19.99
N THR A 859 14.07 14.96 18.80
CA THR A 859 14.89 14.35 17.75
C THR A 859 15.62 15.46 16.98
N TRP A 860 16.95 15.49 17.01
CA TRP A 860 17.73 16.46 16.22
C TRP A 860 17.95 15.97 14.81
N VAL A 861 17.74 16.81 13.81
CA VAL A 861 17.89 16.49 12.37
C VAL A 861 18.55 17.65 11.65
N THR A 862 19.47 17.38 10.73
CA THR A 862 20.03 18.40 9.83
C THR A 862 19.39 18.37 8.43
N ASP A 863 19.09 19.55 7.89
CA ASP A 863 18.59 19.84 6.54
C ASP A 863 19.67 20.62 5.76
N PRO A 864 20.73 19.93 5.30
CA PRO A 864 21.86 20.55 4.60
C PRO A 864 21.48 21.07 3.20
N MET A 865 20.24 20.85 2.76
CA MET A 865 19.78 21.35 1.48
C MET A 865 19.48 22.85 1.56
N HIS A 866 18.79 23.30 2.61
CA HIS A 866 18.32 24.67 2.66
C HIS A 866 19.39 25.72 3.00
N GLY A 867 20.48 25.34 3.67
CA GLY A 867 21.59 26.23 4.02
C GLY A 867 22.56 26.52 2.86
N ASN A 868 22.74 25.58 1.93
CA ASN A 868 23.88 25.56 1.00
C ASN A 868 23.55 25.93 -0.46
N ALA A 869 22.42 26.62 -0.69
CA ALA A 869 21.95 26.92 -2.04
C ALA A 869 22.55 28.22 -2.62
N ILE A 870 23.13 28.13 -3.80
CA ILE A 870 23.75 29.24 -4.54
C ILE A 870 23.06 29.46 -5.90
N LYS A 871 23.35 30.58 -6.56
CA LYS A 871 22.96 30.84 -7.95
C LYS A 871 24.16 30.59 -8.86
N ALA A 872 24.01 29.68 -9.82
CA ALA A 872 25.05 29.31 -10.78
C ALA A 872 25.25 30.42 -11.85
N PRO A 873 26.38 30.40 -12.60
CA PRO A 873 26.62 31.34 -13.69
C PRO A 873 25.54 31.32 -14.78
N CYS A 874 24.95 30.16 -15.07
CA CYS A 874 23.81 30.01 -15.99
C CYS A 874 22.46 30.55 -15.46
N GLY A 875 22.45 31.12 -14.25
CA GLY A 875 21.26 31.71 -13.63
C GLY A 875 20.37 30.72 -12.87
N LEU A 876 20.53 29.41 -13.08
CA LEU A 876 19.87 28.36 -12.30
C LEU A 876 20.34 28.37 -10.84
N ARG A 877 19.51 27.84 -9.95
CA ARG A 877 19.89 27.60 -8.55
C ARG A 877 20.58 26.24 -8.46
N THR A 878 21.62 26.10 -7.64
CA THR A 878 22.27 24.81 -7.42
C THR A 878 22.87 24.73 -6.01
N ARG A 879 23.48 23.60 -5.68
CA ARG A 879 24.15 23.32 -4.40
C ARG A 879 25.43 22.54 -4.69
N PRO A 880 26.60 22.99 -4.19
CA PRO A 880 27.80 22.15 -4.17
C PRO A 880 27.60 20.96 -3.22
N PHE A 881 27.97 19.76 -3.67
CA PHE A 881 27.89 18.57 -2.85
C PHE A 881 28.82 18.64 -1.61
N ASP A 882 29.99 19.26 -1.75
CA ASP A 882 30.94 19.46 -0.66
C ASP A 882 30.32 20.24 0.51
N THR A 883 29.57 21.31 0.25
CA THR A 883 28.96 22.12 1.33
C THR A 883 27.81 21.38 2.02
N ILE A 884 27.06 20.57 1.28
CA ILE A 884 26.05 19.63 1.85
C ILE A 884 26.74 18.62 2.78
N ARG A 885 27.83 17.99 2.33
CA ARG A 885 28.64 17.07 3.14
C ARG A 885 29.18 17.75 4.39
N ASP A 886 29.70 18.95 4.25
CA ASP A 886 30.39 19.65 5.35
C ASP A 886 29.41 20.12 6.44
N GLU A 887 28.14 20.40 6.11
CA GLU A 887 27.08 20.66 7.10
C GLU A 887 26.66 19.38 7.84
N VAL A 888 26.57 18.24 7.14
CA VAL A 888 26.34 16.93 7.78
C VAL A 888 27.50 16.58 8.71
N ILE A 889 28.75 16.80 8.30
CA ILE A 889 29.94 16.63 9.14
C ILE A 889 29.86 17.52 10.37
N ALA A 890 29.59 18.82 10.20
CA ALA A 890 29.46 19.78 11.30
C ALA A 890 28.40 19.37 12.33
N PHE A 891 27.27 18.82 11.87
CA PHE A 891 26.18 18.34 12.72
C PHE A 891 26.63 17.20 13.64
N PHE A 892 27.38 16.23 13.12
CA PHE A 892 27.96 15.17 13.95
C PHE A 892 29.03 15.73 14.91
N ASP A 893 29.96 16.54 14.41
CA ASP A 893 31.06 17.11 15.21
C ASP A 893 30.51 17.89 16.44
N VAL A 894 29.46 18.70 16.27
CA VAL A 894 28.81 19.44 17.36
C VAL A 894 28.07 18.52 18.33
N HIS A 895 27.36 17.51 17.83
CA HIS A 895 26.68 16.54 18.70
C HIS A 895 27.66 15.72 19.56
N ASP A 896 28.84 15.40 19.01
CA ASP A 896 29.93 14.73 19.75
C ASP A 896 30.49 15.67 20.84
N GLN A 897 30.75 16.94 20.52
CA GLN A 897 31.23 17.96 21.48
C GLN A 897 30.25 18.21 22.63
N GLU A 898 28.96 18.35 22.31
CA GLU A 898 27.91 18.61 23.30
C GLU A 898 27.52 17.35 24.10
N GLY A 899 27.94 16.15 23.71
CA GLY A 899 27.48 14.90 24.33
C GLY A 899 25.97 14.67 24.15
N SER A 900 25.48 14.87 22.92
CA SER A 900 24.07 14.71 22.53
C SER A 900 23.96 13.91 21.21
N TYR A 901 22.77 13.45 20.82
CA TYR A 901 22.62 12.48 19.72
C TYR A 901 22.25 13.13 18.37
N PRO A 902 22.98 12.81 17.27
CA PRO A 902 22.57 13.18 15.91
C PRO A 902 21.41 12.28 15.48
N GLY A 903 20.18 12.75 15.67
CA GLY A 903 18.97 11.94 15.47
C GLY A 903 18.63 11.63 14.01
N GLY A 904 19.13 12.39 13.02
CA GLY A 904 18.90 12.09 11.61
C GLY A 904 19.32 13.15 10.59
N VAL A 905 18.95 12.91 9.32
CA VAL A 905 19.08 13.83 8.19
C VAL A 905 17.77 14.01 7.43
N TYR A 906 17.58 15.21 6.89
CA TYR A 906 16.50 15.63 5.99
C TYR A 906 17.10 16.00 4.64
N LEU A 907 16.66 15.35 3.56
CA LEU A 907 17.25 15.52 2.23
C LEU A 907 16.21 15.81 1.14
N GLU A 908 16.62 16.60 0.15
CA GLU A 908 15.88 16.88 -1.08
C GLU A 908 16.52 16.05 -2.18
N MET A 909 15.83 14.99 -2.61
CA MET A 909 16.42 13.97 -3.48
C MET A 909 15.37 13.34 -4.39
N THR A 910 15.81 12.84 -5.54
CA THR A 910 14.98 12.16 -6.53
C THR A 910 15.67 10.90 -7.05
N GLY A 911 14.88 9.88 -7.39
CA GLY A 911 15.36 8.73 -8.14
C GLY A 911 15.64 9.01 -9.62
N GLN A 912 15.20 10.16 -10.12
CA GLN A 912 15.44 10.57 -11.50
C GLN A 912 16.92 10.94 -11.71
N ASN A 913 17.43 10.63 -12.91
CA ASN A 913 18.77 11.02 -13.31
C ASN A 913 18.83 12.53 -13.63
N VAL A 914 19.11 13.37 -12.63
CA VAL A 914 19.16 14.84 -12.72
C VAL A 914 20.56 15.42 -12.49
N THR A 915 20.80 16.65 -12.93
CA THR A 915 22.04 17.43 -12.73
C THR A 915 21.87 18.62 -11.79
N GLU A 916 20.89 18.60 -10.88
CA GLU A 916 20.48 19.80 -10.14
C GLU A 916 21.50 20.29 -9.09
N CYS A 917 22.35 19.42 -8.56
CA CYS A 917 23.44 19.72 -7.62
C CYS A 917 24.82 19.43 -8.24
N VAL A 918 25.80 20.31 -8.04
CA VAL A 918 27.16 20.19 -8.63
C VAL A 918 28.11 19.40 -7.72
N GLY A 919 29.07 18.71 -8.33
CA GLY A 919 30.05 17.85 -7.65
C GLY A 919 29.49 16.52 -7.15
N GLY A 920 30.18 15.96 -6.15
CA GLY A 920 29.99 14.57 -5.71
C GLY A 920 30.57 13.58 -6.72
N TYR A 921 30.28 12.29 -6.52
CA TYR A 921 30.87 11.16 -7.25
C TYR A 921 30.75 11.25 -8.78
N CYS A 922 29.71 11.91 -9.29
CA CYS A 922 29.48 12.08 -10.73
C CYS A 922 30.14 13.34 -11.33
N GLU A 923 30.94 14.08 -10.56
CA GLU A 923 31.70 15.27 -10.99
C GLU A 923 30.88 16.34 -11.75
N ILE A 924 29.59 16.48 -11.43
CA ILE A 924 28.64 17.34 -12.16
C ILE A 924 29.10 18.80 -12.13
N THR A 925 29.30 19.40 -13.30
CA THR A 925 29.79 20.78 -13.45
C THR A 925 28.63 21.79 -13.51
N TYR A 926 28.96 23.08 -13.51
CA TYR A 926 27.97 24.14 -13.73
C TYR A 926 27.36 24.14 -15.14
N ASP A 927 28.07 23.60 -16.13
CA ASP A 927 27.58 23.53 -17.52
C ASP A 927 26.55 22.38 -17.69
N ASP A 928 26.75 21.28 -16.96
CA ASP A 928 25.84 20.13 -16.91
C ASP A 928 24.44 20.48 -16.36
N LEU A 929 24.32 21.59 -15.60
CA LEU A 929 23.03 22.04 -15.06
C LEU A 929 21.97 22.18 -16.15
N ASN A 930 22.31 22.73 -17.32
CA ASN A 930 21.31 22.94 -18.38
C ASN A 930 20.81 21.64 -19.05
N SER A 931 21.44 20.49 -18.79
CA SER A 931 21.10 19.24 -19.47
C SER A 931 19.87 18.53 -18.90
N ARG A 932 19.75 18.42 -17.57
CA ARG A 932 18.78 17.57 -16.86
C ARG A 932 18.30 18.19 -15.54
N TYR A 933 17.98 19.47 -15.58
CA TYR A 933 17.41 20.22 -14.47
C TYR A 933 15.89 20.26 -14.59
N HIS A 934 15.19 19.48 -13.76
CA HIS A 934 13.75 19.27 -13.89
C HIS A 934 12.94 20.00 -12.81
N THR A 935 13.53 20.22 -11.62
CA THR A 935 12.84 20.87 -10.50
C THR A 935 12.39 22.29 -10.82
N HIS A 936 11.16 22.62 -10.42
CA HIS A 936 10.59 23.95 -10.44
C HIS A 936 10.73 24.68 -9.09
N CYS A 937 11.42 24.07 -8.12
CA CYS A 937 11.54 24.56 -6.75
C CYS A 937 13.03 24.59 -6.33
N ASP A 938 13.40 23.88 -5.27
CA ASP A 938 14.79 23.71 -4.86
C ASP A 938 15.49 22.54 -5.61
N PRO A 939 16.82 22.62 -5.86
CA PRO A 939 17.65 21.53 -6.43
C PRO A 939 17.52 20.19 -5.71
N ARG A 940 17.74 19.05 -6.37
CA ARG A 940 17.71 17.74 -5.71
C ARG A 940 19.02 16.98 -5.90
N LEU A 941 19.42 16.22 -4.89
CA LEU A 941 20.41 15.17 -5.06
C LEU A 941 19.85 14.11 -6.01
N ASN A 942 20.66 13.67 -6.95
CA ASN A 942 20.37 12.45 -7.71
C ASN A 942 20.73 11.20 -6.88
N ALA A 943 20.36 10.02 -7.38
CA ALA A 943 20.61 8.74 -6.71
C ALA A 943 22.08 8.55 -6.27
N SER A 944 23.05 8.89 -7.14
CA SER A 944 24.48 8.72 -6.85
C SER A 944 24.96 9.61 -5.70
N GLN A 945 24.63 10.90 -5.74
CA GLN A 945 24.98 11.86 -4.68
C GLN A 945 24.29 11.49 -3.35
N SER A 946 23.04 11.03 -3.40
CA SER A 946 22.33 10.49 -2.23
C SER A 946 23.04 9.28 -1.62
N LEU A 947 23.53 8.34 -2.42
CA LEU A 947 24.25 7.16 -1.93
C LEU A 947 25.62 7.50 -1.35
N GLU A 948 26.37 8.38 -1.99
CA GLU A 948 27.63 8.91 -1.47
C GLU A 948 27.45 9.54 -0.09
N LEU A 949 26.42 10.39 0.08
CA LEU A 949 26.12 11.01 1.37
C LEU A 949 25.71 9.96 2.43
N ALA A 950 24.99 8.90 2.04
CA ALA A 950 24.65 7.79 2.95
C ALA A 950 25.90 7.06 3.47
N PHE A 951 26.90 6.83 2.62
CA PHE A 951 28.18 6.22 3.04
C PHE A 951 28.93 7.09 4.05
N ILE A 952 28.98 8.41 3.83
CA ILE A 952 29.65 9.37 4.73
C ILE A 952 28.97 9.39 6.11
N ILE A 953 27.64 9.43 6.15
CA ILE A 953 26.87 9.35 7.41
C ILE A 953 27.09 8.02 8.11
N ALA A 954 27.07 6.91 7.37
CA ALA A 954 27.28 5.57 7.92
C ALA A 954 28.66 5.41 8.56
N GLU A 955 29.72 5.98 7.95
CA GLU A 955 31.06 6.00 8.54
C GLU A 955 31.11 6.80 9.85
N ARG A 956 30.43 7.96 9.91
CA ARG A 956 30.34 8.78 11.13
C ARG A 956 29.61 8.08 12.28
N LEU A 957 28.46 7.47 12.00
CA LEU A 957 27.72 6.67 12.98
C LEU A 957 28.58 5.52 13.52
N ARG A 958 29.35 4.85 12.65
CA ARG A 958 30.25 3.77 13.03
C ARG A 958 31.39 4.23 13.94
N LYS A 959 32.07 5.33 13.61
CA LYS A 959 33.17 5.89 14.43
C LYS A 959 32.70 6.22 15.82
N ARG A 960 31.60 6.98 15.92
CA ARG A 960 30.97 7.35 17.20
C ARG A 960 30.60 6.13 18.03
N ARG A 961 29.99 5.09 17.45
CA ARG A 961 29.65 3.83 18.16
C ARG A 961 30.88 3.08 18.66
N LEU A 962 32.00 3.14 17.94
CA LEU A 962 33.26 2.50 18.32
C LEU A 962 34.11 3.35 19.29
N GLY A 963 33.71 4.60 19.58
CA GLY A 963 34.50 5.54 20.38
C GLY A 963 35.80 5.99 19.70
N LEU A 964 35.78 6.09 18.36
CA LEU A 964 36.91 6.42 17.48
C LEU A 964 36.84 7.84 16.91
#